data_AF-A0A4R4S8U6-F1
#
_entry.id   AF-A0A4R4S8U6-F1
#
_cell.length_a   1.000
_cell.length_b   1.000
_cell.length_c   1.000
_cell.angle_alpha   90.00
_cell.angle_beta   90.00
_cell.angle_gamma   90.00
#
_symmetry.space_group_name_H-M   'P 1'
#
loop_
_entity.id
_entity.type
_entity.pdbx_description
1 polymer ?
#
loop_
_entity_poly.entity_id
_entity_poly.type
_entity_poly.pdbx_seq_one_letter_code
_entity_poly.pdbx_strand_id
1 'polypeptide(L)'
;MLSDVTTPQDLDDRFREALAGFAAAPRRRDPAERVRDGVPLTGAQLLDIFDAQVTSRQLDLAGRWLRSFGEGFYTIGSAGHEGNAAVAAALRPGDPALLHYRSGAFYCLRAAQVAGEAAFAAAGEAASPATQGESARSGAAGEAGDIADPDGPAPGDPTPARPTPERPTAGDPASGEQDGGADQADSAGWSGLAALAAGPAGWSGHGAENPSAAPGPAGDATDGTTVGATEGAAAEAPAASQIGEAGQIGEAGRVGAAGRVGESGRAGEVGRIGAAGREDAYAGAARDVLRGMVASAREPIAGGRHKVFGRADLAIIPTTSTIASHLPRAVGAGLALERLRRRDPVGRRAGADPLGGVGQPPRSPWPPDAIVVCSFGDASVNHASATAAFNTAGWYDHTGLRIPVLFVCEDNGLGISVRSPEGWVEATLRAKPGIRYFSADGTDPVRAYEAAAEAAGWVRRHRRPAVLHLTTVRLMGHAGADAETAYRSSGEIAADLDRDPLLATARLLVETGVATTEELLARYDERGWQVRRIAEEALGEPKLASAAEVVAEIAPRRPARVARAVADAAARAGGPGAAARAEAFGGRLPEAAGPLTLAQSIKAALADGMLDHPGMVVFGEDVAVRGGVYGVTKGLRDRYGAARVFDTLLDETSILGLGLGAGLAGLLPVPEIQYLAYLHNAEDQLRGEAATMRFFSSGAFRNPMVVRVPGLAYQEGFGGHFHNDNSLAVLRDVPGLVIAVPARPDDAAPMLRTCLASAAVDGSVCVLVEPIALYHTRDLYAEGDGEWVADYAEPGAWAGGHAPVGRARVYGVGTAEDVTIVTFGNGVPMSLRAAATLADEGVGSRVVDLRWIAPLPVADIVREASATGRVLVVDETRRSGGVGEGVIAALVDGGYVGAARRVAGVDSFVPLGPAARQVLVTEDAITQGARTLLAR
;
A
#
# COMPACT_ATOMS: atom_id res chain seq x y z
N MET A 1 40.39 1.65 -11.61
CA MET A 1 40.83 0.25 -11.87
C MET A 1 39.65 -0.73 -11.66
N LEU A 2 38.59 -0.59 -12.48
CA LEU A 2 37.43 -1.49 -12.63
C LEU A 2 37.31 -1.90 -14.13
N SER A 3 38.45 -2.10 -14.76
CA SER A 3 38.70 -1.80 -16.19
C SER A 3 38.35 -2.88 -17.19
N ASP A 4 37.56 -3.92 -16.88
CA ASP A 4 37.31 -5.04 -17.81
C ASP A 4 35.82 -5.42 -17.97
N VAL A 5 34.94 -4.42 -18.17
CA VAL A 5 33.58 -4.62 -18.68
C VAL A 5 33.23 -3.45 -19.60
N THR A 6 32.77 -3.72 -20.82
CA THR A 6 32.80 -2.81 -21.98
C THR A 6 31.71 -1.73 -22.06
N THR A 7 31.17 -1.27 -20.92
CA THR A 7 30.18 -0.14 -20.88
C THR A 7 30.27 0.76 -19.63
N PRO A 8 30.78 0.33 -18.45
CA PRO A 8 31.04 1.23 -17.32
C PRO A 8 32.27 2.16 -17.44
N GLN A 9 33.24 1.84 -18.31
CA GLN A 9 34.54 2.53 -18.37
C GLN A 9 34.41 4.00 -18.80
N ASP A 10 33.54 4.31 -19.76
CA ASP A 10 33.38 5.66 -20.32
C ASP A 10 32.96 6.70 -19.25
N LEU A 11 32.07 6.35 -18.32
CA LEU A 11 31.57 7.31 -17.32
C LEU A 11 32.59 7.63 -16.22
N ASP A 12 33.34 6.62 -15.72
CA ASP A 12 34.37 6.82 -14.69
C ASP A 12 35.57 7.60 -15.28
N ASP A 13 36.02 7.19 -16.46
CA ASP A 13 37.16 7.81 -17.14
C ASP A 13 36.83 9.25 -17.55
N ARG A 14 35.64 9.50 -18.12
CA ARG A 14 35.19 10.85 -18.47
C ARG A 14 35.07 11.78 -17.26
N PHE A 15 34.58 11.28 -16.11
CA PHE A 15 34.54 12.09 -14.89
C PHE A 15 35.95 12.52 -14.47
N ARG A 16 36.91 11.59 -14.43
CA ARG A 16 38.30 11.86 -14.06
C ARG A 16 38.97 12.85 -15.02
N GLU A 17 38.81 12.64 -16.33
CA GLU A 17 39.36 13.51 -17.37
C GLU A 17 38.78 14.92 -17.29
N ALA A 18 37.46 15.04 -17.13
CA ALA A 18 36.79 16.34 -17.02
C ALA A 18 37.22 17.09 -15.74
N LEU A 19 37.29 16.40 -14.59
CA LEU A 19 37.72 17.00 -13.33
C LEU A 19 39.19 17.45 -13.38
N ALA A 20 40.08 16.66 -13.97
CA ALA A 20 41.49 17.02 -14.14
C ALA A 20 41.68 18.28 -15.01
N GLY A 21 40.71 18.59 -15.89
CA GLY A 21 40.72 19.77 -16.76
C GLY A 21 40.23 21.06 -16.10
N PHE A 22 39.72 21.04 -14.86
CA PHE A 22 39.24 22.27 -14.21
C PHE A 22 40.38 23.19 -13.77
N ALA A 23 40.21 24.49 -14.01
CA ALA A 23 41.17 25.50 -13.61
C ALA A 23 41.10 25.74 -12.09
N ALA A 24 42.25 25.72 -11.43
CA ALA A 24 42.34 26.00 -10.00
C ALA A 24 41.89 27.43 -9.67
N ALA A 25 41.15 27.59 -8.56
CA ALA A 25 40.82 28.91 -8.06
C ALA A 25 42.08 29.69 -7.64
N PRO A 26 42.08 31.02 -7.80
CA PRO A 26 43.22 31.86 -7.43
C PRO A 26 43.47 31.95 -5.91
N ARG A 27 42.49 31.57 -5.07
CA ARG A 27 42.59 31.60 -3.61
C ARG A 27 41.92 30.38 -3.00
N ARG A 28 42.58 29.76 -2.01
CA ARG A 28 41.95 28.76 -1.15
C ARG A 28 40.88 29.40 -0.26
N ARG A 29 39.72 28.76 -0.16
CA ARG A 29 38.60 29.15 0.70
C ARG A 29 38.49 28.15 1.86
N ASP A 30 38.14 28.64 3.05
CA ASP A 30 37.85 27.78 4.20
C ASP A 30 36.52 27.05 3.95
N PRO A 31 36.45 25.71 4.06
CA PRO A 31 35.19 24.96 3.93
C PRO A 31 34.08 25.42 4.88
N ALA A 32 34.39 26.04 6.02
CA ALA A 32 33.39 26.61 6.92
C ALA A 32 32.69 27.86 6.34
N GLU A 33 33.31 28.53 5.37
CA GLU A 33 32.74 29.70 4.70
C GLU A 33 31.71 29.29 3.65
N ARG A 34 30.83 30.23 3.29
CA ARG A 34 29.90 30.08 2.16
C ARG A 34 30.68 29.92 0.86
N VAL A 35 30.21 29.04 -0.03
CA VAL A 35 30.88 28.78 -1.32
C VAL A 35 30.98 30.02 -2.21
N ARG A 36 30.00 30.93 -2.12
CA ARG A 36 30.04 32.28 -2.70
C ARG A 36 29.07 33.20 -1.95
N ASP A 37 29.23 34.51 -2.11
CA ASP A 37 28.32 35.48 -1.51
C ASP A 37 26.88 35.27 -1.99
N GLY A 38 25.92 35.41 -1.07
CA GLY A 38 24.50 35.19 -1.34
C GLY A 38 24.06 33.72 -1.44
N VAL A 39 24.98 32.75 -1.45
CA VAL A 39 24.62 31.31 -1.46
C VAL A 39 24.54 30.75 -0.04
N PRO A 40 23.49 29.98 0.29
CA PRO A 40 23.31 29.45 1.62
C PRO A 40 24.26 28.29 1.98
N LEU A 41 24.82 27.60 0.99
CA LEU A 41 25.72 26.45 1.20
C LEU A 41 27.13 26.89 1.62
N THR A 42 27.66 26.23 2.65
CA THR A 42 29.09 26.26 3.01
C THR A 42 29.90 25.30 2.14
N GLY A 43 31.22 25.49 2.09
CA GLY A 43 32.12 24.56 1.41
C GLY A 43 32.04 23.14 1.99
N ALA A 44 31.92 23.01 3.31
CA ALA A 44 31.76 21.73 4.00
C ALA A 44 30.46 21.03 3.60
N GLN A 45 29.34 21.76 3.57
CA GLN A 45 28.06 21.22 3.11
C GLN A 45 28.08 20.80 1.63
N LEU A 46 28.79 21.55 0.78
CA LEU A 46 28.95 21.17 -0.62
C LEU A 46 29.84 19.93 -0.78
N LEU A 47 30.86 19.76 0.08
CA LEU A 47 31.66 18.54 0.14
C LEU A 47 30.80 17.33 0.59
N ASP A 48 29.90 17.48 1.56
CA ASP A 48 29.00 16.40 1.97
C ASP A 48 28.05 15.97 0.85
N ILE A 49 27.54 16.95 0.08
CA ILE A 49 26.74 16.68 -1.13
C ILE A 49 27.61 15.92 -2.13
N PHE A 50 28.83 16.39 -2.40
CA PHE A 50 29.76 15.71 -3.30
C PHE A 50 30.04 14.27 -2.86
N ASP A 51 30.37 14.04 -1.59
CA ASP A 51 30.67 12.71 -1.07
C ASP A 51 29.45 11.75 -1.16
N ALA A 52 28.23 12.27 -0.97
CA ALA A 52 27.00 11.51 -1.21
C ALA A 52 26.80 11.14 -2.69
N GLN A 53 27.05 12.09 -3.59
CA GLN A 53 26.96 11.90 -5.04
C GLN A 53 28.00 10.88 -5.53
N VAL A 54 29.26 11.02 -5.11
CA VAL A 54 30.35 10.07 -5.42
C VAL A 54 29.98 8.67 -4.94
N THR A 55 29.54 8.55 -3.68
CA THR A 55 29.14 7.25 -3.13
C THR A 55 28.03 6.60 -3.95
N SER A 56 27.01 7.38 -4.34
CA SER A 56 25.94 6.92 -5.22
C SER A 56 26.43 6.46 -6.60
N ARG A 57 27.33 7.23 -7.23
CA ARG A 57 27.94 6.89 -8.53
C ARG A 57 28.74 5.59 -8.45
N GLN A 58 29.57 5.46 -7.41
CA GLN A 58 30.40 4.28 -7.17
C GLN A 58 29.56 3.03 -6.89
N LEU A 59 28.40 3.17 -6.22
CA LEU A 59 27.45 2.07 -6.04
C LEU A 59 26.90 1.54 -7.37
N ASP A 60 26.63 2.41 -8.34
CA ASP A 60 26.16 1.99 -9.66
C ASP A 60 27.26 1.23 -10.44
N LEU A 61 28.51 1.72 -10.36
CA LEU A 61 29.67 1.05 -10.95
C LEU A 61 29.89 -0.33 -10.30
N ALA A 62 29.83 -0.41 -8.97
CA ALA A 62 29.95 -1.65 -8.22
C ALA A 62 28.81 -2.63 -8.55
N GLY A 63 27.57 -2.15 -8.67
CA GLY A 63 26.43 -2.98 -9.07
C GLY A 63 26.59 -3.59 -10.46
N ARG A 64 27.10 -2.81 -11.43
CA ARG A 64 27.43 -3.34 -12.78
C ARG A 64 28.58 -4.33 -12.75
N TRP A 65 29.62 -4.05 -11.95
CA TRP A 65 30.72 -4.99 -11.74
C TRP A 65 30.20 -6.32 -11.16
N LEU A 66 29.46 -6.30 -10.04
CA LEU A 66 28.85 -7.48 -9.43
C LEU A 66 28.01 -8.29 -10.43
N ARG A 67 27.24 -7.60 -11.28
CA ARG A 67 26.43 -8.25 -12.31
C ARG A 67 27.25 -8.93 -13.40
N SER A 68 28.44 -8.43 -13.74
CA SER A 68 29.24 -8.99 -14.83
C SER A 68 29.72 -10.42 -14.56
N PHE A 69 29.64 -10.90 -13.32
CA PHE A 69 29.89 -12.28 -12.92
C PHE A 69 28.71 -12.91 -12.16
N GLY A 70 27.49 -12.37 -12.32
CA GLY A 70 26.25 -13.01 -11.85
C GLY A 70 25.90 -12.85 -10.37
N GLU A 71 26.61 -12.00 -9.63
CA GLU A 71 26.37 -11.80 -8.19
C GLU A 71 25.61 -10.50 -7.87
N GLY A 72 25.37 -9.65 -8.87
CA GLY A 72 24.52 -8.46 -8.76
C GLY A 72 23.10 -8.72 -9.25
N PHE A 73 22.14 -8.84 -8.33
CA PHE A 73 20.73 -9.18 -8.63
C PHE A 73 19.85 -7.96 -8.92
N TYR A 74 20.36 -6.75 -8.77
CA TYR A 74 19.64 -5.51 -9.07
C TYR A 74 20.61 -4.41 -9.55
N THR A 75 20.31 -3.78 -10.68
CA THR A 75 21.23 -2.83 -11.36
C THR A 75 20.57 -1.61 -12.01
N ILE A 76 19.43 -1.17 -11.46
CA ILE A 76 18.89 0.14 -11.84
C ILE A 76 19.72 1.22 -11.12
N GLY A 77 20.43 2.04 -11.90
CA GLY A 77 21.39 3.01 -11.39
C GLY A 77 20.80 4.37 -11.02
N SER A 78 21.48 5.09 -10.13
CA SER A 78 21.17 6.48 -9.74
C SER A 78 21.94 7.51 -10.58
N ALA A 79 22.85 7.08 -11.47
CA ALA A 79 23.71 7.96 -12.24
C ALA A 79 22.93 8.97 -13.11
N GLY A 80 23.19 10.26 -12.87
CA GLY A 80 22.50 11.43 -13.42
C GLY A 80 21.40 12.02 -12.52
N HIS A 81 21.00 11.30 -11.47
CA HIS A 81 20.01 11.74 -10.48
C HIS A 81 20.64 12.26 -9.19
N GLU A 82 21.98 12.31 -9.08
CA GLU A 82 22.66 12.57 -7.81
C GLU A 82 22.40 13.98 -7.25
N GLY A 83 21.83 14.89 -8.04
CA GLY A 83 21.27 16.16 -7.58
C GLY A 83 20.23 16.03 -6.46
N ASN A 84 19.58 14.87 -6.31
CA ASN A 84 18.64 14.61 -5.20
C ASN A 84 19.32 14.58 -3.81
N ALA A 85 20.66 14.55 -3.72
CA ALA A 85 21.38 14.84 -2.48
C ALA A 85 21.01 16.23 -1.92
N ALA A 86 20.80 17.24 -2.77
CA ALA A 86 20.37 18.56 -2.33
C ALA A 86 18.97 18.55 -1.68
N VAL A 87 18.12 17.61 -2.09
CA VAL A 87 16.81 17.41 -1.46
C VAL A 87 16.97 16.81 -0.07
N ALA A 88 17.83 15.80 0.12
CA ALA A 88 18.14 15.28 1.45
C ALA A 88 18.74 16.36 2.37
N ALA A 89 19.63 17.21 1.83
CA ALA A 89 20.24 18.33 2.55
C ALA A 89 19.21 19.33 3.11
N ALA A 90 18.12 19.58 2.37
CA ALA A 90 17.04 20.48 2.75
C ALA A 90 16.07 19.91 3.80
N LEU A 91 16.14 18.60 4.06
CA LEU A 91 15.19 17.86 4.91
C LEU A 91 15.82 17.43 6.23
N ARG A 92 14.97 17.17 7.24
CA ARG A 92 15.42 16.63 8.52
C ARG A 92 15.37 15.10 8.49
N PRO A 93 16.26 14.38 9.20
CA PRO A 93 16.18 12.93 9.26
C PRO A 93 14.90 12.35 9.88
N GLY A 94 14.15 13.16 10.63
CA GLY A 94 12.84 12.79 11.14
C GLY A 94 11.68 12.98 10.15
N ASP A 95 11.92 13.55 8.96
CA ASP A 95 10.91 13.65 7.91
C ASP A 95 10.82 12.31 7.16
N PRO A 96 9.70 11.56 7.25
CA PRO A 96 9.55 10.29 6.54
C PRO A 96 9.70 10.44 5.03
N ALA A 97 10.53 9.59 4.43
CA ALA A 97 10.85 9.62 3.01
C ALA A 97 10.46 8.30 2.32
N LEU A 98 9.75 8.41 1.20
CA LEU A 98 9.43 7.31 0.29
C LEU A 98 10.19 7.56 -1.02
N LEU A 99 11.28 6.83 -1.22
CA LEU A 99 12.25 7.17 -2.26
C LEU A 99 12.01 6.46 -3.57
N HIS A 100 12.23 7.18 -4.66
CA HIS A 100 12.40 6.62 -5.99
C HIS A 100 13.66 5.73 -6.03
N TYR A 101 13.63 4.69 -6.86
CA TYR A 101 14.72 3.72 -6.94
C TYR A 101 16.05 4.29 -7.47
N ARG A 102 16.06 5.55 -7.96
CA ARG A 102 17.26 6.33 -8.35
C ARG A 102 17.72 7.33 -7.29
N SER A 103 17.14 7.32 -6.09
CA SER A 103 17.50 8.25 -5.01
C SER A 103 18.68 7.79 -4.13
N GLY A 104 19.73 7.24 -4.74
CA GLY A 104 20.92 6.76 -4.02
C GLY A 104 21.66 7.87 -3.27
N ALA A 105 21.89 9.03 -3.90
CA ALA A 105 22.60 10.13 -3.25
C ALA A 105 21.81 10.74 -2.08
N PHE A 106 20.47 10.79 -2.19
CA PHE A 106 19.59 11.11 -1.06
C PHE A 106 19.82 10.16 0.12
N TYR A 107 19.82 8.84 -0.12
CA TYR A 107 20.02 7.83 0.92
C TYR A 107 21.37 8.00 1.61
N CYS A 108 22.45 8.17 0.84
CA CYS A 108 23.80 8.37 1.35
C CYS A 108 23.92 9.61 2.23
N LEU A 109 23.41 10.77 1.78
CA LEU A 109 23.47 11.99 2.57
C LEU A 109 22.61 11.89 3.83
N ARG A 110 21.44 11.26 3.75
CA ARG A 110 20.59 11.02 4.93
C ARG A 110 21.29 10.17 5.98
N ALA A 111 22.01 9.14 5.57
CA ALA A 111 22.79 8.30 6.48
C ALA A 111 23.88 9.12 7.20
N ALA A 112 24.58 9.99 6.48
CA ALA A 112 25.58 10.90 7.05
C ALA A 112 24.98 11.93 8.02
N GLN A 113 23.80 12.48 7.72
CA GLN A 113 23.06 13.36 8.64
C GLN A 113 22.73 12.67 9.97
N VAL A 114 22.26 11.41 9.93
CA VAL A 114 21.90 10.64 11.14
C VAL A 114 23.13 10.26 11.96
N ALA A 115 24.25 9.95 11.30
CA ALA A 115 25.51 9.67 11.98
C ALA A 115 26.13 10.90 12.68
N GLY A 116 25.63 12.11 12.39
CA GLY A 116 26.22 13.36 12.85
C GLY A 116 27.53 13.71 12.14
N GLU A 117 27.77 13.12 10.98
CA GLU A 117 29.01 13.23 10.22
C GLU A 117 28.90 14.23 9.06
N ALA A 118 27.67 14.66 8.70
CA ALA A 118 27.43 15.75 7.75
C ALA A 118 27.31 17.12 8.45
N ALA A 119 27.82 18.17 7.80
CA ALA A 119 27.68 19.60 8.16
C ALA A 119 26.26 20.16 7.96
N PHE A 120 25.27 19.28 7.76
CA PHE A 120 23.85 19.59 7.84
C PHE A 120 23.36 19.19 9.23
N ALA A 121 23.05 20.18 10.07
CA ALA A 121 22.70 19.93 11.47
C ALA A 121 21.59 18.87 11.60
N ALA A 122 21.87 17.79 12.35
CA ALA A 122 20.83 16.92 12.88
C ALA A 122 19.96 17.78 13.80
N ALA A 123 18.70 18.04 13.43
CA ALA A 123 17.81 18.88 14.22
C ALA A 123 17.63 18.28 15.63
N GLY A 124 18.39 18.80 16.58
CA GLY A 124 18.52 18.23 17.90
C GLY A 124 19.10 19.20 18.93
N GLU A 125 18.93 20.51 18.76
CA GLU A 125 18.88 21.50 19.85
C GLU A 125 18.41 22.82 19.24
N ALA A 126 17.28 23.34 19.74
CA ALA A 126 16.86 24.69 19.40
C ALA A 126 17.94 25.66 19.93
N ALA A 127 18.69 26.29 19.04
CA ALA A 127 19.43 27.48 19.39
C ALA A 127 18.42 28.51 19.92
N SER A 128 18.44 28.73 21.24
CA SER A 128 17.74 29.87 21.84
C SER A 128 18.21 31.14 21.15
N PRO A 129 17.33 32.08 20.80
CA PRO A 129 17.76 33.36 20.26
C PRO A 129 18.64 34.03 21.31
N ALA A 130 19.89 34.29 20.94
CA ALA A 130 20.80 35.10 21.73
C ALA A 130 20.13 36.45 22.01
N THR A 131 19.82 36.70 23.28
CA THR A 131 19.47 38.01 23.80
C THR A 131 20.68 38.93 23.62
N GLN A 132 20.66 39.77 22.58
CA GLN A 132 21.47 40.98 22.57
C GLN A 132 20.84 41.96 23.56
N GLY A 133 21.63 42.31 24.57
CA GLY A 133 21.24 43.28 25.58
C GLY A 133 21.21 44.68 25.01
N GLU A 134 20.15 45.41 25.35
CA GLU A 134 20.22 46.87 25.48
C GLU A 134 19.73 47.27 26.87
N SER A 135 20.48 48.21 27.43
CA SER A 135 20.47 48.64 28.81
C SER A 135 19.24 49.46 29.19
N ALA A 136 18.75 49.18 30.40
CA ALA A 136 18.11 50.06 31.38
C ALA A 136 17.74 51.49 30.96
N ARG A 137 16.45 51.83 31.13
CA ARG A 137 16.00 53.02 31.87
C ARG A 137 14.57 52.86 32.40
N SER A 138 14.40 53.36 33.61
CA SER A 138 13.25 53.33 34.52
C SER A 138 12.08 54.24 34.14
N GLY A 139 10.87 53.89 34.61
CA GLY A 139 9.72 54.80 34.77
C GLY A 139 8.40 54.09 34.39
N ALA A 140 7.63 53.57 35.35
CA ALA A 140 6.56 54.24 36.10
C ALA A 140 5.16 53.99 35.49
N ALA A 141 4.18 53.84 36.38
CA ALA A 141 2.81 53.38 36.16
C ALA A 141 1.94 54.31 35.29
N GLY A 142 0.80 53.81 34.80
CA GLY A 142 -0.27 54.66 34.28
C GLY A 142 -1.42 53.92 33.60
N GLU A 143 -2.64 54.29 33.98
CA GLU A 143 -3.94 53.71 33.65
C GLU A 143 -4.44 53.95 32.21
N ALA A 144 -5.50 53.19 31.87
CA ALA A 144 -6.66 53.45 31.01
C ALA A 144 -6.70 54.70 30.09
N GLY A 145 -7.21 54.51 28.86
CA GLY A 145 -7.65 55.61 28.02
C GLY A 145 -8.25 55.17 26.68
N ASP A 146 -9.47 55.63 26.44
CA ASP A 146 -10.41 55.35 25.36
C ASP A 146 -10.13 56.18 24.08
N ILE A 147 -10.69 55.72 22.95
CA ILE A 147 -11.18 56.49 21.77
C ILE A 147 -10.17 57.24 20.85
N ALA A 148 -10.14 56.88 19.56
CA ALA A 148 -10.50 57.74 18.40
C ALA A 148 -9.84 57.29 17.08
N ASP A 149 -10.68 57.11 16.06
CA ASP A 149 -10.37 57.11 14.62
C ASP A 149 -10.16 58.56 14.12
N PRO A 150 -9.41 58.80 13.02
CA PRO A 150 -10.09 59.38 11.85
C PRO A 150 -9.54 59.00 10.44
N ASP A 151 -10.48 58.64 9.56
CA ASP A 151 -10.71 59.06 8.15
C ASP A 151 -9.54 59.21 7.13
N GLY A 152 -9.49 58.26 6.18
CA GLY A 152 -9.59 58.39 4.69
C GLY A 152 -8.53 59.17 3.84
N PRO A 153 -8.46 59.01 2.48
CA PRO A 153 -9.35 58.30 1.54
C PRO A 153 -8.68 57.36 0.50
N ALA A 154 -9.51 56.63 -0.28
CA ALA A 154 -9.19 55.67 -1.36
C ALA A 154 -8.85 56.33 -2.73
N PRO A 155 -8.46 55.57 -3.80
CA PRO A 155 -9.47 54.99 -4.71
C PRO A 155 -9.10 53.68 -5.48
N GLY A 156 -10.12 52.94 -5.99
CA GLY A 156 -10.03 52.19 -7.27
C GLY A 156 -10.51 50.72 -7.29
N ASP A 157 -11.79 50.51 -7.64
CA ASP A 157 -12.55 49.24 -7.89
C ASP A 157 -12.18 48.56 -9.26
N PRO A 158 -12.74 47.42 -9.76
CA PRO A 158 -13.94 46.67 -9.32
C PRO A 158 -13.93 45.10 -9.40
N THR A 159 -14.94 44.48 -8.77
CA THR A 159 -15.38 43.08 -8.99
C THR A 159 -16.91 43.03 -9.16
N PRO A 160 -17.51 42.10 -9.94
CA PRO A 160 -18.97 42.07 -10.13
C PRO A 160 -19.71 41.07 -9.23
N ALA A 161 -20.98 41.42 -8.97
CA ALA A 161 -21.90 40.89 -7.98
C ALA A 161 -22.74 39.66 -8.41
N ARG A 162 -23.32 38.98 -7.41
CA ARG A 162 -24.44 38.01 -7.49
C ARG A 162 -25.78 38.69 -7.16
N PRO A 163 -26.93 38.18 -7.66
CA PRO A 163 -28.24 38.56 -7.16
C PRO A 163 -28.95 37.43 -6.37
N THR A 164 -29.72 37.85 -5.35
CA THR A 164 -30.78 37.12 -4.63
C THR A 164 -32.15 37.40 -5.24
N PRO A 165 -33.19 36.62 -4.90
CA PRO A 165 -34.52 37.22 -4.74
C PRO A 165 -35.32 36.77 -3.50
N GLU A 166 -36.37 37.55 -3.26
CA GLU A 166 -37.16 37.77 -2.05
C GLU A 166 -38.33 36.78 -1.82
N ARG A 167 -38.93 36.87 -0.60
CA ARG A 167 -40.22 36.29 -0.19
C ARG A 167 -41.39 37.25 -0.44
N PRO A 168 -42.63 36.73 -0.41
CA PRO A 168 -43.71 37.40 0.32
C PRO A 168 -44.55 36.46 1.22
N THR A 169 -45.34 37.07 2.10
CA THR A 169 -46.04 36.52 3.28
C THR A 169 -47.57 36.41 3.13
N ALA A 170 -48.12 35.46 3.92
CA ALA A 170 -49.37 35.47 4.70
C ALA A 170 -50.75 35.18 4.05
N GLY A 171 -51.49 34.28 4.71
CA GLY A 171 -52.94 34.08 4.62
C GLY A 171 -53.42 32.74 5.19
N ASP A 172 -53.96 32.76 6.42
CA ASP A 172 -54.80 31.73 7.07
C ASP A 172 -56.24 32.33 7.17
N PRO A 173 -57.39 31.61 7.29
CA PRO A 173 -57.63 30.58 8.33
C PRO A 173 -58.68 29.45 8.07
N ALA A 174 -58.62 28.43 8.94
CA ALA A 174 -59.70 27.70 9.66
C ALA A 174 -60.60 26.58 9.05
N SER A 175 -60.87 25.60 9.95
CA SER A 175 -61.89 24.52 10.03
C SER A 175 -61.57 23.23 9.24
N GLY A 176 -61.72 21.99 9.73
CA GLY A 176 -62.26 21.39 10.96
C GLY A 176 -62.29 19.84 10.82
N GLU A 177 -62.21 19.13 11.95
CA GLU A 177 -62.71 17.77 12.26
C GLU A 177 -62.30 16.48 11.48
N GLN A 178 -61.69 15.57 12.27
CA GLN A 178 -61.98 14.13 12.51
C GLN A 178 -61.79 13.01 11.46
N ASP A 179 -61.17 11.94 11.99
CA ASP A 179 -61.27 10.50 11.74
C ASP A 179 -60.60 9.81 10.53
N GLY A 180 -59.74 8.82 10.88
CA GLY A 180 -59.83 7.46 10.33
C GLY A 180 -58.80 7.02 9.27
N GLY A 181 -57.91 6.10 9.66
CA GLY A 181 -57.66 4.87 8.90
C GLY A 181 -56.61 4.85 7.76
N ALA A 182 -55.57 4.04 7.99
CA ALA A 182 -54.93 3.06 7.10
C ALA A 182 -54.22 3.49 5.78
N ASP A 183 -53.00 2.93 5.64
CA ASP A 183 -52.31 2.46 4.43
C ASP A 183 -52.49 3.23 3.11
N GLN A 184 -51.40 3.87 2.66
CA GLN A 184 -50.70 3.50 1.42
C GLN A 184 -49.46 4.37 1.21
N ALA A 185 -48.36 3.71 0.86
CA ALA A 185 -47.11 4.33 0.47
C ALA A 185 -47.25 4.85 -0.97
N ASP A 186 -47.16 6.17 -1.13
CA ASP A 186 -47.10 6.81 -2.44
C ASP A 186 -45.67 7.10 -2.86
N SER A 187 -45.31 6.48 -3.98
CA SER A 187 -44.18 6.82 -4.83
C SER A 187 -44.51 8.03 -5.71
N ALA A 188 -43.76 9.11 -5.57
CA ALA A 188 -43.58 10.16 -6.58
C ALA A 188 -42.25 10.87 -6.28
N GLY A 189 -41.38 11.22 -7.22
CA GLY A 189 -41.41 11.14 -8.68
C GLY A 189 -40.32 12.09 -9.17
N TRP A 190 -39.43 11.65 -10.06
CA TRP A 190 -38.56 12.56 -10.83
C TRP A 190 -38.71 12.18 -12.30
N SER A 191 -39.57 12.92 -13.00
CA SER A 191 -39.65 12.99 -14.45
C SER A 191 -39.33 14.43 -14.87
N GLY A 192 -38.39 14.59 -15.80
CA GLY A 192 -37.98 15.90 -16.28
C GLY A 192 -36.79 15.86 -17.24
N LEU A 193 -36.96 15.23 -18.41
CA LEU A 193 -36.72 15.86 -19.73
C LEU A 193 -36.93 14.83 -20.85
N ALA A 194 -38.01 15.05 -21.60
CA ALA A 194 -38.39 14.30 -22.78
C ALA A 194 -37.55 14.74 -24.00
N ALA A 195 -37.11 13.75 -24.76
CA ALA A 195 -36.77 13.89 -26.17
C ALA A 195 -38.05 14.12 -27.00
N LEU A 196 -37.97 15.02 -27.98
CA LEU A 196 -38.94 15.15 -29.06
C LEU A 196 -38.42 14.43 -30.31
N ALA A 197 -39.29 13.59 -30.84
CA ALA A 197 -39.14 12.69 -31.98
C ALA A 197 -39.20 13.40 -33.34
N ALA A 198 -38.76 12.72 -34.41
CA ALA A 198 -39.60 12.33 -35.56
C ALA A 198 -38.74 11.83 -36.76
N GLY A 199 -39.08 10.66 -37.33
CA GLY A 199 -38.85 10.33 -38.77
C GLY A 199 -39.94 10.96 -39.65
N PRO A 200 -40.25 10.50 -40.90
CA PRO A 200 -39.75 9.31 -41.63
C PRO A 200 -39.60 9.44 -43.19
N ALA A 201 -39.24 8.30 -43.83
CA ALA A 201 -39.70 7.77 -45.15
C ALA A 201 -39.19 8.26 -46.54
N GLY A 202 -38.95 7.27 -47.43
CA GLY A 202 -38.89 7.31 -48.92
C GLY A 202 -37.63 6.62 -49.48
N TRP A 203 -37.60 5.76 -50.50
CA TRP A 203 -38.57 5.17 -51.45
C TRP A 203 -37.83 4.07 -52.29
N SER A 204 -38.55 3.07 -52.83
CA SER A 204 -38.36 2.15 -54.00
C SER A 204 -37.01 2.04 -54.76
N GLY A 205 -36.55 0.95 -55.39
CA GLY A 205 -37.16 -0.30 -55.93
C GLY A 205 -36.53 -0.65 -57.32
N HIS A 206 -36.25 -1.94 -57.57
CA HIS A 206 -35.94 -2.64 -58.87
C HIS A 206 -34.69 -2.23 -59.70
N GLY A 207 -33.97 -3.09 -60.45
CA GLY A 207 -34.05 -4.51 -60.87
C GLY A 207 -32.68 -4.95 -61.46
N ALA A 208 -32.23 -6.19 -61.24
CA ALA A 208 -32.24 -7.33 -62.18
C ALA A 208 -31.23 -7.24 -63.37
N GLU A 209 -30.21 -8.09 -63.41
CA GLU A 209 -30.10 -9.28 -64.29
C GLU A 209 -28.70 -9.98 -64.19
N ASN A 210 -28.75 -11.31 -64.29
CA ASN A 210 -27.69 -12.35 -64.16
C ASN A 210 -27.44 -12.92 -65.60
N PRO A 211 -26.90 -14.14 -65.93
CA PRO A 211 -26.10 -15.15 -65.21
C PRO A 211 -25.02 -15.88 -66.10
N SER A 212 -24.34 -16.91 -65.55
CA SER A 212 -24.10 -18.29 -66.11
C SER A 212 -22.81 -18.90 -65.53
N ALA A 213 -22.65 -20.20 -65.24
CA ALA A 213 -23.50 -21.40 -65.29
C ALA A 213 -22.94 -22.51 -64.34
N ALA A 214 -23.80 -23.50 -64.06
CA ALA A 214 -23.74 -24.62 -63.11
C ALA A 214 -22.96 -25.87 -63.64
N PRO A 215 -23.21 -27.16 -63.24
CA PRO A 215 -23.85 -27.78 -62.05
C PRO A 215 -23.07 -29.00 -61.44
N GLY A 216 -23.62 -29.58 -60.33
CA GLY A 216 -23.15 -30.76 -59.55
C GLY A 216 -23.34 -32.15 -60.21
N PRO A 217 -23.59 -33.30 -59.49
CA PRO A 217 -24.42 -33.44 -58.27
C PRO A 217 -24.05 -34.55 -57.21
N ALA A 218 -24.87 -34.60 -56.14
CA ALA A 218 -25.36 -35.75 -55.29
C ALA A 218 -24.36 -36.64 -54.51
N GLY A 219 -24.64 -37.17 -53.30
CA GLY A 219 -25.91 -37.36 -52.58
C GLY A 219 -25.70 -37.84 -51.13
N ASP A 220 -26.75 -38.47 -50.60
CA ASP A 220 -27.28 -38.46 -49.23
C ASP A 220 -26.75 -39.55 -48.24
N ALA A 221 -27.04 -39.30 -46.95
CA ALA A 221 -27.48 -40.23 -45.89
C ALA A 221 -26.53 -41.15 -45.05
N THR A 222 -26.57 -40.86 -43.72
CA THR A 222 -26.88 -41.73 -42.55
C THR A 222 -25.85 -42.66 -41.86
N ASP A 223 -25.78 -42.44 -40.52
CA ASP A 223 -25.69 -43.35 -39.35
C ASP A 223 -24.56 -44.37 -39.12
N GLY A 224 -24.02 -44.32 -37.88
CA GLY A 224 -24.07 -45.49 -36.99
C GLY A 224 -22.76 -46.23 -36.62
N THR A 225 -22.33 -45.99 -35.37
CA THR A 225 -21.90 -47.02 -34.37
C THR A 225 -20.64 -47.91 -34.57
N THR A 226 -19.62 -47.60 -33.75
CA THR A 226 -18.93 -48.43 -32.73
C THR A 226 -18.07 -49.70 -33.03
N VAL A 227 -16.88 -49.68 -32.39
CA VAL A 227 -15.97 -50.75 -31.88
C VAL A 227 -15.05 -51.55 -32.84
N GLY A 228 -13.75 -51.58 -32.50
CA GLY A 228 -12.74 -52.58 -32.94
C GLY A 228 -11.40 -51.93 -33.33
N ALA A 229 -10.43 -51.78 -32.43
CA ALA A 229 -9.36 -52.75 -32.09
C ALA A 229 -8.28 -52.94 -33.18
N THR A 230 -7.05 -52.47 -32.85
CA THR A 230 -5.68 -53.00 -33.16
C THR A 230 -5.31 -53.29 -34.62
N GLU A 231 -4.13 -53.04 -35.18
CA GLU A 231 -2.79 -52.59 -34.80
C GLU A 231 -2.02 -52.40 -36.14
N GLY A 232 -0.95 -51.59 -36.20
CA GLY A 232 0.01 -51.70 -37.32
C GLY A 232 1.04 -50.58 -37.51
N ALA A 233 2.19 -50.75 -36.83
CA ALA A 233 3.56 -50.33 -37.19
C ALA A 233 3.96 -48.84 -37.00
N ALA A 234 5.10 -48.49 -36.37
CA ALA A 234 6.23 -49.26 -35.85
C ALA A 234 7.09 -48.43 -34.86
N ALA A 235 7.58 -49.09 -33.80
CA ALA A 235 8.99 -49.20 -33.36
C ALA A 235 9.14 -49.26 -31.81
N GLU A 236 9.41 -50.46 -31.28
CA GLU A 236 9.91 -50.69 -29.91
C GLU A 236 11.18 -51.56 -29.92
N ALA A 237 12.16 -51.13 -29.08
CA ALA A 237 13.17 -51.81 -28.22
C ALA A 237 13.90 -53.11 -28.67
N PRO A 238 15.12 -53.44 -28.15
CA PRO A 238 15.24 -54.00 -26.79
C PRO A 238 16.57 -53.74 -26.02
N ALA A 239 16.60 -54.20 -24.76
CA ALA A 239 17.72 -54.18 -23.80
C ALA A 239 18.37 -55.57 -23.60
N ALA A 240 19.63 -55.60 -23.11
CA ALA A 240 20.31 -56.65 -22.28
C ALA A 240 21.77 -56.18 -21.97
N SER A 241 22.22 -55.86 -20.74
CA SER A 241 22.77 -56.68 -19.60
C SER A 241 23.81 -57.75 -20.01
N GLN A 242 24.98 -58.00 -19.41
CA GLN A 242 25.63 -57.79 -18.08
C GLN A 242 27.13 -58.25 -18.26
N ILE A 243 28.21 -57.72 -17.65
CA ILE A 243 28.97 -58.16 -16.45
C ILE A 243 30.40 -57.54 -16.55
N GLY A 244 30.99 -57.06 -15.44
CA GLY A 244 32.44 -56.85 -15.27
C GLY A 244 32.80 -56.06 -13.99
N GLU A 245 33.35 -56.74 -12.98
CA GLU A 245 33.57 -56.29 -11.59
C GLU A 245 34.78 -55.36 -11.31
N ALA A 246 34.66 -54.65 -10.17
CA ALA A 246 35.65 -54.29 -9.15
C ALA A 246 36.74 -53.21 -9.39
N GLY A 247 36.79 -52.21 -8.49
CA GLY A 247 37.95 -51.35 -8.26
C GLY A 247 37.66 -50.10 -7.39
N GLN A 248 38.46 -49.88 -6.35
CA GLN A 248 38.27 -48.97 -5.21
C GLN A 248 38.65 -47.48 -5.45
N ILE A 249 38.01 -46.61 -4.64
CA ILE A 249 38.48 -45.39 -3.94
C ILE A 249 39.76 -44.69 -4.46
N GLY A 250 39.66 -43.38 -4.75
CA GLY A 250 40.78 -42.45 -4.90
C GLY A 250 40.44 -41.03 -4.43
N GLU A 251 41.31 -40.47 -3.59
CA GLU A 251 41.16 -39.25 -2.78
C GLU A 251 41.06 -37.90 -3.53
N ALA A 252 40.61 -36.90 -2.76
CA ALA A 252 40.63 -35.47 -3.06
C ALA A 252 42.00 -34.96 -3.55
N GLY A 253 42.02 -34.41 -4.78
CA GLY A 253 43.15 -33.68 -5.34
C GLY A 253 43.15 -32.22 -4.93
N ARG A 254 44.17 -31.83 -4.16
CA ARG A 254 44.57 -30.44 -3.86
C ARG A 254 44.83 -29.68 -5.17
N VAL A 255 44.18 -28.53 -5.34
CA VAL A 255 44.64 -27.50 -6.28
C VAL A 255 45.68 -26.64 -5.55
N GLY A 256 46.96 -26.85 -5.87
CA GLY A 256 48.05 -25.94 -5.56
C GLY A 256 47.99 -24.69 -6.44
N ALA A 257 48.79 -23.65 -6.26
CA ALA A 257 49.84 -23.38 -5.30
C ALA A 257 49.94 -21.85 -5.19
N ALA A 258 50.21 -21.35 -3.99
CA ALA A 258 50.51 -19.96 -3.74
C ALA A 258 51.74 -19.52 -4.57
N GLY A 259 51.55 -18.54 -5.44
CA GLY A 259 52.65 -17.84 -6.11
C GLY A 259 53.49 -17.08 -5.08
N ARG A 260 54.81 -17.26 -5.14
CA ARG A 260 55.78 -16.60 -4.27
C ARG A 260 55.69 -15.08 -4.41
N VAL A 261 55.35 -14.42 -3.30
CA VAL A 261 55.63 -13.00 -3.07
C VAL A 261 57.13 -12.84 -2.90
N GLY A 262 57.75 -12.03 -3.75
CA GLY A 262 59.16 -11.68 -3.62
C GLY A 262 59.75 -11.14 -4.91
N GLU A 263 59.43 -9.89 -5.24
CA GLU A 263 60.38 -9.00 -5.91
C GLU A 263 59.96 -7.53 -5.66
N SER A 264 60.80 -6.82 -4.92
CA SER A 264 60.63 -5.44 -4.52
C SER A 264 60.92 -4.49 -5.69
N GLY A 265 59.87 -4.02 -6.35
CA GLY A 265 59.90 -2.79 -7.14
C GLY A 265 59.67 -1.58 -6.23
N ARG A 266 60.54 -0.56 -6.33
CA ARG A 266 60.53 0.64 -5.47
C ARG A 266 59.19 1.39 -5.55
N ALA A 267 58.36 1.22 -4.52
CA ALA A 267 57.27 2.14 -4.20
C ALA A 267 57.85 3.34 -3.44
N GLY A 268 57.82 4.52 -4.08
CA GLY A 268 58.00 5.78 -3.39
C GLY A 268 56.76 6.10 -2.56
N GLU A 269 56.96 6.24 -1.26
CA GLU A 269 56.14 6.97 -0.27
C GLU A 269 54.62 7.09 -0.56
N VAL A 270 53.87 6.02 -0.29
CA VAL A 270 52.45 6.13 0.09
C VAL A 270 52.38 5.99 1.61
N GLY A 271 51.77 6.99 2.24
CA GLY A 271 51.68 7.17 3.68
C GLY A 271 51.17 5.94 4.43
N ARG A 272 51.66 5.83 5.66
CA ARG A 272 51.32 4.82 6.67
C ARG A 272 49.83 4.48 6.67
N ILE A 273 49.52 3.21 6.36
CA ILE A 273 48.22 2.59 6.62
C ILE A 273 48.01 2.60 8.14
N GLY A 274 47.21 3.55 8.60
CA GLY A 274 46.74 3.66 9.98
C GLY A 274 45.72 2.57 10.29
N ALA A 275 45.65 2.23 11.57
CA ALA A 275 44.76 1.26 12.20
C ALA A 275 43.31 1.30 11.68
N ALA A 276 42.61 0.17 11.78
CA ALA A 276 41.17 0.01 11.53
C ALA A 276 40.36 1.18 12.14
N GLY A 277 40.15 2.20 11.31
CA GLY A 277 39.35 3.37 11.65
C GLY A 277 37.89 2.97 11.69
N ARG A 278 37.13 3.64 12.54
CA ARG A 278 35.67 3.62 12.49
C ARG A 278 35.24 3.92 11.05
N GLU A 279 34.42 3.06 10.48
CA GLU A 279 33.86 3.26 9.16
C GLU A 279 32.97 4.50 9.14
N ASP A 280 33.14 5.36 8.13
CA ASP A 280 32.33 6.55 7.97
C ASP A 280 30.90 6.22 7.50
N ALA A 281 29.98 7.17 7.67
CA ALA A 281 28.57 6.97 7.39
C ALA A 281 28.26 6.67 5.92
N TYR A 282 29.08 7.18 4.99
CA TYR A 282 28.92 6.94 3.55
C TYR A 282 29.31 5.51 3.17
N ALA A 283 30.38 4.98 3.76
CA ALA A 283 30.76 3.57 3.64
C ALA A 283 29.71 2.67 4.29
N GLY A 284 29.16 3.05 5.45
CA GLY A 284 28.00 2.38 6.05
C GLY A 284 26.79 2.33 5.12
N ALA A 285 26.41 3.46 4.51
CA ALA A 285 25.32 3.53 3.55
C ALA A 285 25.60 2.69 2.29
N ALA A 286 26.84 2.70 1.80
CA ALA A 286 27.24 1.88 0.67
C ALA A 286 27.11 0.38 0.98
N ARG A 287 27.46 -0.05 2.20
CA ARG A 287 27.25 -1.43 2.63
C ARG A 287 25.77 -1.81 2.64
N ASP A 288 24.91 -0.95 3.19
CA ASP A 288 23.47 -1.20 3.23
C ASP A 288 22.92 -1.44 1.80
N VAL A 289 23.29 -0.58 0.86
CA VAL A 289 22.86 -0.69 -0.55
C VAL A 289 23.44 -1.92 -1.24
N LEU A 290 24.75 -2.20 -1.08
CA LEU A 290 25.41 -3.34 -1.71
C LEU A 290 24.89 -4.68 -1.19
N ARG A 291 24.55 -4.77 0.11
CA ARG A 291 23.88 -5.95 0.68
C ARG A 291 22.58 -6.27 -0.02
N GLY A 292 21.78 -5.25 -0.36
CA GLY A 292 20.57 -5.42 -1.15
C GLY A 292 20.86 -5.89 -2.58
N MET A 293 21.94 -5.41 -3.21
CA MET A 293 22.33 -5.83 -4.55
C MET A 293 22.77 -7.29 -4.64
N VAL A 294 23.38 -7.84 -3.57
CA VAL A 294 23.85 -9.25 -3.52
C VAL A 294 22.89 -10.18 -2.75
N ALA A 295 21.69 -9.70 -2.40
CA ALA A 295 20.67 -10.44 -1.63
C ALA A 295 21.18 -10.99 -0.29
N SER A 296 22.06 -10.25 0.40
CA SER A 296 22.53 -10.59 1.74
C SER A 296 21.36 -10.58 2.73
N ALA A 297 21.24 -11.62 3.54
CA ALA A 297 20.28 -11.70 4.65
C ALA A 297 20.57 -10.67 5.76
N ARG A 298 21.74 -10.02 5.74
CA ARG A 298 22.12 -8.93 6.65
C ARG A 298 21.73 -7.55 6.13
N GLU A 299 21.12 -7.45 4.95
CA GLU A 299 20.56 -6.21 4.45
C GLU A 299 19.54 -5.65 5.48
N PRO A 300 19.66 -4.38 5.89
CA PRO A 300 18.99 -3.85 7.08
C PRO A 300 17.46 -3.69 6.98
N ILE A 301 16.85 -3.74 5.78
CA ILE A 301 15.41 -3.55 5.61
C ILE A 301 14.68 -4.84 5.20
N ALA A 302 14.85 -5.34 3.98
CA ALA A 302 14.20 -6.53 3.46
C ALA A 302 14.90 -7.84 3.86
N GLY A 303 16.13 -7.79 4.36
CA GLY A 303 16.88 -8.98 4.81
C GLY A 303 17.14 -9.95 3.67
N GLY A 304 17.58 -9.43 2.53
CA GLY A 304 17.90 -10.22 1.33
C GLY A 304 16.69 -10.62 0.47
N ARG A 305 15.46 -10.25 0.86
CA ARG A 305 14.23 -10.57 0.11
C ARG A 305 14.01 -9.68 -1.11
N HIS A 306 14.55 -8.46 -1.10
CA HIS A 306 14.42 -7.50 -2.19
C HIS A 306 15.46 -6.39 -2.08
N LYS A 307 15.81 -5.74 -3.19
CA LYS A 307 16.57 -4.48 -3.19
C LYS A 307 15.60 -3.31 -3.17
N VAL A 308 15.56 -2.56 -2.08
CA VAL A 308 14.81 -1.30 -1.92
C VAL A 308 15.66 -0.32 -1.13
N PHE A 309 15.41 0.98 -1.25
CA PHE A 309 15.96 1.94 -0.29
C PHE A 309 15.09 1.94 0.96
N GLY A 310 15.65 1.61 2.11
CA GLY A 310 14.94 1.68 3.37
C GLY A 310 15.84 1.49 4.58
N ARG A 311 15.46 2.16 5.68
CA ARG A 311 16.06 2.00 7.01
C ARG A 311 15.19 2.77 8.00
N ALA A 312 14.76 2.11 9.07
CA ALA A 312 13.79 2.70 10.00
C ALA A 312 14.33 3.93 10.74
N ASP A 313 15.60 3.89 11.16
CA ASP A 313 16.30 4.99 11.85
C ASP A 313 16.58 6.19 10.92
N LEU A 314 16.66 5.97 9.61
CA LEU A 314 16.75 7.04 8.60
C LEU A 314 15.38 7.63 8.21
N ALA A 315 14.29 7.10 8.79
CA ALA A 315 12.92 7.38 8.36
C ALA A 315 12.68 7.15 6.84
N ILE A 316 13.44 6.23 6.23
CA ILE A 316 13.26 5.85 4.82
C ILE A 316 12.39 4.62 4.78
N ILE A 317 11.15 4.80 4.32
CA ILE A 317 10.15 3.75 4.16
C ILE A 317 10.39 3.08 2.80
N PRO A 318 10.54 1.74 2.76
CA PRO A 318 10.75 1.05 1.49
C PRO A 318 9.52 1.19 0.59
N THR A 319 9.78 1.38 -0.70
CA THR A 319 8.77 1.45 -1.75
C THR A 319 8.86 0.23 -2.65
N THR A 320 7.79 -0.05 -3.38
CA THR A 320 7.79 -1.12 -4.37
C THR A 320 8.14 -0.61 -5.77
N SER A 321 8.32 -1.54 -6.70
CA SER A 321 8.57 -1.22 -8.11
C SER A 321 7.30 -0.82 -8.86
N THR A 322 6.10 -0.94 -8.26
CA THR A 322 4.86 -0.56 -8.94
C THR A 322 4.79 0.95 -9.09
N ILE A 323 4.68 1.42 -10.32
CA ILE A 323 4.82 2.83 -10.69
C ILE A 323 3.88 3.71 -9.85
N ALA A 324 4.46 4.67 -9.11
CA ALA A 324 3.76 5.65 -8.29
C ALA A 324 2.74 5.12 -7.27
N SER A 325 2.72 3.82 -7.00
CA SER A 325 1.81 3.17 -6.06
C SER A 325 1.99 3.67 -4.61
N HIS A 326 3.16 4.21 -4.27
CA HIS A 326 3.48 4.77 -2.96
C HIS A 326 2.98 6.22 -2.74
N LEU A 327 2.59 6.94 -3.80
CA LEU A 327 2.16 8.34 -3.69
C LEU A 327 0.86 8.49 -2.86
N PRO A 328 -0.20 7.67 -3.06
CA PRO A 328 -1.39 7.71 -2.22
C PRO A 328 -1.09 7.48 -0.73
N ARG A 329 -0.17 6.56 -0.42
CA ARG A 329 0.34 6.33 0.94
C ARG A 329 1.01 7.57 1.53
N ALA A 330 1.84 8.27 0.74
CA ALA A 330 2.50 9.49 1.21
C ALA A 330 1.48 10.58 1.62
N VAL A 331 0.40 10.72 0.84
CA VAL A 331 -0.73 11.60 1.16
C VAL A 331 -1.43 11.17 2.46
N GLY A 332 -1.68 9.87 2.62
CA GLY A 332 -2.23 9.29 3.85
C GLY A 332 -1.38 9.58 5.09
N ALA A 333 -0.06 9.44 4.96
CA ALA A 333 0.87 9.69 6.05
C ALA A 333 0.87 11.18 6.43
N GLY A 334 0.80 12.08 5.45
CA GLY A 334 0.66 13.52 5.69
C GLY A 334 -0.62 13.85 6.45
N LEU A 335 -1.76 13.33 6.01
CA LEU A 335 -3.04 13.54 6.69
C LEU A 335 -3.01 13.02 8.14
N ALA A 336 -2.43 11.84 8.35
CA ALA A 336 -2.31 11.23 9.67
C ALA A 336 -1.39 12.02 10.60
N LEU A 337 -0.23 12.49 10.11
CA LEU A 337 0.69 13.35 10.86
C LEU A 337 0.00 14.63 11.35
N GLU A 338 -0.75 15.30 10.49
CA GLU A 338 -1.46 16.52 10.88
C GLU A 338 -2.55 16.25 11.94
N ARG A 339 -3.24 15.11 11.84
CA ARG A 339 -4.24 14.72 12.85
C ARG A 339 -3.60 14.38 14.19
N LEU A 340 -2.50 13.64 14.19
CA LEU A 340 -1.75 13.29 15.40
C LEU A 340 -1.16 14.54 16.06
N ARG A 341 -0.58 15.46 15.29
CA ARG A 341 -0.06 16.74 15.77
C ARG A 341 -1.11 17.58 16.51
N ARG A 342 -2.35 17.60 16.03
CA ARG A 342 -3.45 18.33 16.69
C ARG A 342 -3.89 17.69 18.01
N ARG A 343 -3.60 16.40 18.21
CA ARG A 343 -3.91 15.66 19.45
C ARG A 343 -2.79 15.75 20.49
N ASP A 344 -1.53 15.76 20.05
CA ASP A 344 -0.35 15.88 20.92
C ASP A 344 0.65 16.92 20.37
N PRO A 345 0.44 18.23 20.64
CA PRO A 345 1.27 19.29 20.10
C PRO A 345 2.63 19.43 20.81
N VAL A 346 2.86 18.76 21.95
CA VAL A 346 4.03 18.99 22.82
C VAL A 346 5.20 18.03 22.53
N GLY A 347 4.97 16.94 21.77
CA GLY A 347 6.05 16.14 21.18
C GLY A 347 7.01 15.48 22.18
N ARG A 348 6.50 14.76 23.18
CA ARG A 348 7.36 14.01 24.13
C ARG A 348 8.09 12.86 23.40
N ARG A 349 9.44 12.87 23.40
CA ARG A 349 10.30 11.87 22.72
C ARG A 349 10.22 10.45 23.32
N ALA A 350 10.01 9.51 22.40
CA ALA A 350 10.30 8.07 22.24
C ALA A 350 10.50 7.07 23.42
N GLY A 351 9.91 5.87 23.22
CA GLY A 351 10.22 4.63 23.93
C GLY A 351 9.32 3.39 23.67
N ALA A 352 8.26 3.43 22.86
CA ALA A 352 7.33 2.29 22.69
C ALA A 352 6.63 2.25 21.31
N ASP A 353 5.99 1.10 21.01
CA ASP A 353 5.20 0.75 19.81
C ASP A 353 4.45 1.95 19.18
N PRO A 354 4.66 2.25 17.87
CA PRO A 354 4.00 3.38 17.18
C PRO A 354 2.46 3.34 17.23
N LEU A 355 1.86 2.16 17.34
CA LEU A 355 0.40 2.03 17.49
C LEU A 355 -0.12 2.43 18.88
N GLY A 356 0.79 2.61 19.84
CA GLY A 356 0.48 2.56 21.27
C GLY A 356 0.14 1.12 21.70
N GLY A 357 0.34 0.79 22.97
CA GLY A 357 -0.28 -0.44 23.49
C GLY A 357 -1.80 -0.40 23.32
N VAL A 358 -2.47 -1.54 23.22
CA VAL A 358 -3.95 -1.57 23.13
C VAL A 358 -4.56 -0.78 24.31
N GLY A 359 -5.44 0.18 24.03
CA GLY A 359 -5.97 1.13 25.02
C GLY A 359 -5.12 2.39 25.28
N GLN A 360 -4.00 2.60 24.59
CA GLN A 360 -3.16 3.80 24.71
C GLN A 360 -3.40 4.79 23.55
N PRO A 361 -3.17 6.10 23.75
CA PRO A 361 -3.25 7.08 22.66
C PRO A 361 -2.16 6.82 21.61
N PRO A 362 -2.47 6.92 20.30
CA PRO A 362 -1.49 6.72 19.24
C PRO A 362 -0.43 7.83 19.29
N ARG A 363 0.79 7.52 18.84
CA ARG A 363 1.85 8.51 18.68
C ARG A 363 2.55 8.29 17.36
N SER A 364 2.83 9.39 16.66
CA SER A 364 3.65 9.29 15.46
C SER A 364 5.06 8.81 15.83
N PRO A 365 5.67 7.91 15.03
CA PRO A 365 7.10 7.62 15.16
C PRO A 365 7.97 8.81 14.74
N TRP A 366 7.38 9.85 14.14
CA TRP A 366 8.07 11.05 13.64
C TRP A 366 7.71 12.30 14.46
N PRO A 367 8.56 13.35 14.41
CA PRO A 367 8.27 14.62 15.09
C PRO A 367 6.91 15.22 14.69
N PRO A 368 6.21 15.93 15.60
CA PRO A 368 4.89 16.51 15.29
C PRO A 368 4.90 17.49 14.11
N ASP A 369 6.02 18.18 13.87
CA ASP A 369 6.19 19.12 12.75
C ASP A 369 6.84 18.48 11.50
N ALA A 370 7.05 17.16 11.50
CA ALA A 370 7.58 16.43 10.35
C ALA A 370 6.71 16.62 9.11
N ILE A 371 7.35 16.57 7.94
CA ILE A 371 6.69 16.52 6.64
C ILE A 371 6.96 15.16 5.98
N VAL A 372 6.06 14.70 5.12
CA VAL A 372 6.29 13.50 4.31
C VAL A 372 6.93 13.92 2.99
N VAL A 373 7.96 13.20 2.56
CA VAL A 373 8.58 13.41 1.25
C VAL A 373 8.46 12.14 0.43
N CYS A 374 8.02 12.26 -0.82
CA CYS A 374 7.99 11.12 -1.74
C CYS A 374 8.56 11.51 -3.11
N SER A 375 9.60 10.81 -3.55
CA SER A 375 10.16 11.00 -4.89
C SER A 375 9.62 9.98 -5.89
N PHE A 376 9.57 10.36 -7.17
CA PHE A 376 9.10 9.56 -8.30
C PHE A 376 9.69 10.10 -9.62
N GLY A 377 9.73 9.29 -10.66
CA GLY A 377 10.19 9.70 -12.00
C GLY A 377 9.11 10.40 -12.82
N ASP A 378 9.51 11.27 -13.75
CA ASP A 378 8.64 12.09 -14.61
C ASP A 378 7.51 11.35 -15.30
N ALA A 379 7.78 10.23 -15.97
CA ALA A 379 6.75 9.49 -16.68
C ALA A 379 5.60 9.03 -15.77
N SER A 380 5.86 8.90 -14.46
CA SER A 380 4.86 8.50 -13.46
C SER A 380 3.78 9.56 -13.22
N VAL A 381 3.95 10.82 -13.66
CA VAL A 381 2.89 11.85 -13.55
C VAL A 381 1.60 11.44 -14.25
N ASN A 382 1.71 10.53 -15.23
CA ASN A 382 0.60 10.01 -16.01
C ASN A 382 -0.09 8.81 -15.36
N HIS A 383 0.53 8.19 -14.34
CA HIS A 383 0.02 6.98 -13.73
C HIS A 383 -1.26 7.27 -12.93
N ALA A 384 -2.21 6.33 -12.93
CA ALA A 384 -3.48 6.47 -12.24
C ALA A 384 -3.30 6.75 -10.74
N SER A 385 -2.42 6.00 -10.06
CA SER A 385 -2.11 6.19 -8.63
C SER A 385 -1.47 7.55 -8.33
N ALA A 386 -0.63 8.08 -9.23
CA ALA A 386 -0.07 9.42 -9.08
C ALA A 386 -1.16 10.48 -9.20
N THR A 387 -2.04 10.33 -10.20
CA THR A 387 -3.17 11.24 -10.43
C THR A 387 -4.13 11.24 -9.24
N ALA A 388 -4.47 10.07 -8.71
CA ALA A 388 -5.23 9.91 -7.47
C ALA A 388 -4.59 10.66 -6.31
N ALA A 389 -3.29 10.46 -6.07
CA ALA A 389 -2.57 11.14 -5.00
C ALA A 389 -2.55 12.67 -5.13
N PHE A 390 -2.27 13.19 -6.33
CA PHE A 390 -2.28 14.64 -6.58
C PHE A 390 -3.68 15.23 -6.40
N ASN A 391 -4.70 14.55 -6.94
CA ASN A 391 -6.08 14.99 -6.81
C ASN A 391 -6.51 15.01 -5.33
N THR A 392 -6.20 13.96 -4.58
CA THR A 392 -6.53 13.85 -3.16
C THR A 392 -5.82 14.90 -2.32
N ALA A 393 -4.52 15.11 -2.54
CA ALA A 393 -3.78 16.17 -1.84
C ALA A 393 -4.37 17.56 -2.12
N GLY A 394 -4.66 17.86 -3.40
CA GLY A 394 -5.24 19.12 -3.82
C GLY A 394 -6.67 19.35 -3.30
N TRP A 395 -7.52 18.33 -3.37
CA TRP A 395 -8.90 18.36 -2.88
C TRP A 395 -8.95 18.63 -1.37
N TYR A 396 -8.11 17.95 -0.59
CA TYR A 396 -8.04 18.16 0.85
C TYR A 396 -7.57 19.58 1.19
N ASP A 397 -6.57 20.12 0.48
CA ASP A 397 -6.16 21.52 0.67
C ASP A 397 -7.29 22.50 0.32
N HIS A 398 -8.00 22.26 -0.79
CA HIS A 398 -9.13 23.07 -1.24
C HIS A 398 -10.29 23.09 -0.24
N THR A 399 -10.54 21.95 0.43
CA THR A 399 -11.57 21.81 1.47
C THR A 399 -11.11 22.28 2.86
N GLY A 400 -9.90 22.86 2.97
CA GLY A 400 -9.38 23.44 4.20
C GLY A 400 -8.65 22.47 5.13
N LEU A 401 -8.49 21.21 4.71
CA LEU A 401 -7.64 20.24 5.40
C LEU A 401 -6.17 20.46 5.02
N ARG A 402 -5.26 19.98 5.87
CA ARG A 402 -3.82 20.23 5.74
C ARG A 402 -3.09 18.90 5.58
N ILE A 403 -2.32 18.78 4.50
CA ILE A 403 -1.52 17.60 4.17
C ILE A 403 -0.07 18.06 3.93
N PRO A 404 0.83 17.87 4.91
CA PRO A 404 2.23 18.25 4.83
C PRO A 404 3.04 17.24 4.00
N VAL A 405 2.79 17.18 2.69
CA VAL A 405 3.50 16.30 1.75
C VAL A 405 4.30 17.10 0.71
N LEU A 406 5.55 16.71 0.49
CA LEU A 406 6.41 17.20 -0.59
C LEU A 406 6.60 16.08 -1.62
N PHE A 407 6.01 16.27 -2.78
CA PHE A 407 6.24 15.46 -3.96
C PHE A 407 7.56 15.89 -4.62
N VAL A 408 8.44 14.96 -5.00
CA VAL A 408 9.69 15.28 -5.70
C VAL A 408 9.72 14.52 -7.02
N CYS A 409 9.45 15.23 -8.11
CA CYS A 409 9.51 14.66 -9.46
C CYS A 409 10.95 14.74 -9.96
N GLU A 410 11.63 13.61 -10.07
CA GLU A 410 12.96 13.51 -10.67
C GLU A 410 12.79 13.29 -12.18
N ASP A 411 12.84 14.39 -12.95
CA ASP A 411 12.55 14.40 -14.38
C ASP A 411 13.83 14.27 -15.21
N ASN A 412 14.06 13.10 -15.78
CA ASN A 412 15.16 12.87 -16.72
C ASN A 412 14.69 12.83 -18.19
N GLY A 413 13.43 13.20 -18.44
CA GLY A 413 12.79 13.19 -19.75
C GLY A 413 12.45 11.80 -20.30
N LEU A 414 12.61 10.71 -19.52
CA LEU A 414 12.48 9.34 -20.00
C LEU A 414 11.75 8.39 -19.02
N GLY A 415 10.60 7.90 -19.46
CA GLY A 415 9.95 6.70 -18.91
C GLY A 415 10.48 5.43 -19.57
N ILE A 416 11.47 4.78 -18.95
CA ILE A 416 12.18 3.63 -19.54
C ILE A 416 12.86 4.07 -20.86
N SER A 417 12.25 3.79 -22.01
CA SER A 417 12.71 4.19 -23.35
C SER A 417 11.79 5.23 -24.01
N VAL A 418 10.66 5.56 -23.38
CA VAL A 418 9.67 6.50 -23.90
C VAL A 418 10.01 7.91 -23.41
N ARG A 419 10.10 8.87 -24.34
CA ARG A 419 10.33 10.28 -24.01
C ARG A 419 9.08 10.89 -23.39
N SER A 420 9.26 11.57 -22.26
CA SER A 420 8.27 12.50 -21.76
C SER A 420 8.21 13.69 -22.73
N PRO A 421 7.03 14.07 -23.25
CA PRO A 421 6.95 15.18 -24.19
C PRO A 421 7.46 16.48 -23.54
N GLU A 422 8.15 17.31 -24.32
CA GLU A 422 8.69 18.58 -23.84
C GLU A 422 7.60 19.45 -23.20
N GLY A 423 7.86 19.97 -22.00
CA GLY A 423 6.92 20.80 -21.23
C GLY A 423 5.74 20.06 -20.61
N TRP A 424 5.50 18.78 -20.92
CA TRP A 424 4.34 18.04 -20.42
C TRP A 424 4.35 17.88 -18.89
N VAL A 425 5.49 17.49 -18.32
CA VAL A 425 5.66 17.24 -16.89
C VAL A 425 5.44 18.54 -16.11
N GLU A 426 6.09 19.63 -16.52
CA GLU A 426 5.91 20.95 -15.93
C GLU A 426 4.45 21.39 -16.00
N ALA A 427 3.83 21.38 -17.18
CA ALA A 427 2.45 21.83 -17.36
C ALA A 427 1.49 21.02 -16.48
N THR A 428 1.68 19.70 -16.42
CA THR A 428 0.87 18.78 -15.61
C THR A 428 0.99 19.08 -14.13
N LEU A 429 2.20 19.24 -13.61
CA LEU A 429 2.45 19.47 -12.19
C LEU A 429 2.05 20.89 -11.76
N ARG A 430 2.35 21.90 -12.59
CA ARG A 430 1.99 23.30 -12.33
C ARG A 430 0.48 23.53 -12.32
N ALA A 431 -0.27 22.76 -13.10
CA ALA A 431 -1.72 22.87 -13.18
C ALA A 431 -2.48 22.21 -12.01
N LYS A 432 -1.81 21.44 -11.12
CA LYS A 432 -2.50 20.72 -10.04
C LYS A 432 -3.07 21.68 -8.99
N PRO A 433 -4.40 21.75 -8.81
CA PRO A 433 -5.02 22.63 -7.83
C PRO A 433 -4.57 22.27 -6.40
N GLY A 434 -4.37 23.28 -5.55
CA GLY A 434 -4.01 23.09 -4.14
C GLY A 434 -2.57 22.63 -3.90
N ILE A 435 -1.79 22.27 -4.92
CA ILE A 435 -0.39 21.85 -4.80
C ILE A 435 0.52 22.99 -5.26
N ARG A 436 1.43 23.44 -4.38
CA ARG A 436 2.40 24.48 -4.73
C ARG A 436 3.52 23.91 -5.60
N TYR A 437 3.73 24.48 -6.78
CA TYR A 437 4.80 24.09 -7.69
C TYR A 437 6.11 24.86 -7.42
N PHE A 438 7.21 24.11 -7.33
CA PHE A 438 8.59 24.56 -7.33
C PHE A 438 9.36 23.82 -8.42
N SER A 439 10.43 24.40 -8.94
CA SER A 439 11.29 23.75 -9.92
C SER A 439 12.74 24.11 -9.74
N ALA A 440 13.65 23.18 -10.05
CA ALA A 440 15.08 23.43 -10.11
C ALA A 440 15.76 22.51 -11.12
N ASP A 441 16.89 22.98 -11.64
CA ASP A 441 17.84 22.12 -12.34
C ASP A 441 18.66 21.35 -11.29
N GLY A 442 18.51 20.02 -11.27
CA GLY A 442 19.25 19.11 -10.39
C GLY A 442 20.73 19.01 -10.72
N THR A 443 21.17 19.57 -11.85
CA THR A 443 22.60 19.66 -12.21
C THR A 443 23.24 20.95 -11.72
N ASP A 444 22.48 21.85 -11.07
CA ASP A 444 23.01 22.98 -10.30
C ASP A 444 22.80 22.72 -8.80
N PRO A 445 23.84 22.33 -8.04
CA PRO A 445 23.68 21.94 -6.63
C PRO A 445 23.18 23.07 -5.74
N VAL A 446 23.47 24.33 -6.07
CA VAL A 446 23.02 25.49 -5.30
C VAL A 446 21.53 25.72 -5.53
N ARG A 447 21.10 25.75 -6.79
CA ARG A 447 19.69 25.97 -7.14
C ARG A 447 18.81 24.82 -6.70
N ALA A 448 19.28 23.58 -6.84
CA ALA A 448 18.60 22.40 -6.33
C ALA A 448 18.37 22.49 -4.81
N TYR A 449 19.39 22.89 -4.04
CA TYR A 449 19.27 23.05 -2.59
C TYR A 449 18.33 24.20 -2.20
N GLU A 450 18.48 25.38 -2.83
CA GLU A 450 17.63 26.54 -2.56
C GLU A 450 16.14 26.22 -2.78
N ALA A 451 15.81 25.63 -3.94
CA ALA A 451 14.43 25.27 -4.26
C ALA A 451 13.90 24.15 -3.34
N ALA A 452 14.72 23.15 -3.02
CA ALA A 452 14.33 22.09 -2.09
C ALA A 452 14.09 22.63 -0.67
N ALA A 453 14.95 23.53 -0.18
CA ALA A 453 14.79 24.18 1.11
C ALA A 453 13.55 25.09 1.15
N GLU A 454 13.27 25.82 0.07
CA GLU A 454 12.06 26.62 -0.06
C GLU A 454 10.81 25.74 -0.07
N ALA A 455 10.79 24.66 -0.86
CA ALA A 455 9.68 23.73 -0.96
C ALA A 455 9.42 23.00 0.37
N ALA A 456 10.45 22.42 1.00
CA ALA A 456 10.33 21.80 2.31
C ALA A 456 9.89 22.80 3.38
N GLY A 457 10.44 24.03 3.33
CA GLY A 457 10.03 25.14 4.20
C GLY A 457 8.56 25.53 4.02
N TRP A 458 8.07 25.57 2.78
CA TRP A 458 6.67 25.84 2.47
C TRP A 458 5.76 24.77 3.08
N VAL A 459 6.05 23.49 2.84
CA VAL A 459 5.26 22.37 3.35
C VAL A 459 5.27 22.36 4.88
N ARG A 460 6.43 22.59 5.50
CA ARG A 460 6.56 22.59 6.96
C ARG A 460 5.81 23.76 7.61
N ARG A 461 5.95 24.98 7.08
CA ARG A 461 5.31 26.20 7.62
C ARG A 461 3.79 26.21 7.41
N HIS A 462 3.34 25.85 6.22
CA HIS A 462 1.93 25.99 5.85
C HIS A 462 1.13 24.70 6.09
N ARG A 463 1.82 23.55 6.23
CA ARG A 463 1.21 22.20 6.30
C ARG A 463 0.40 21.88 5.04
N ARG A 464 0.79 22.44 3.90
CA ARG A 464 0.10 22.33 2.60
C ARG A 464 0.97 21.55 1.62
N PRO A 465 0.38 20.83 0.66
CA PRO A 465 1.14 20.04 -0.29
C PRO A 465 1.95 20.91 -1.25
N ALA A 466 3.10 20.40 -1.65
CA ALA A 466 3.93 20.99 -2.70
C ALA A 466 4.54 19.91 -3.59
N VAL A 467 4.94 20.30 -4.78
CA VAL A 467 5.76 19.51 -5.69
C VAL A 467 7.02 20.27 -6.05
N LEU A 468 8.17 19.62 -5.93
CA LEU A 468 9.44 20.03 -6.49
C LEU A 468 9.67 19.25 -7.78
N HIS A 469 9.60 19.94 -8.91
CA HIS A 469 10.00 19.42 -10.21
C HIS A 469 11.51 19.60 -10.38
N LEU A 470 12.26 18.52 -10.21
CA LEU A 470 13.71 18.50 -10.26
C LEU A 470 14.16 17.89 -11.59
N THR A 471 14.63 18.72 -12.52
CA THR A 471 15.21 18.21 -13.77
C THR A 471 16.54 17.50 -13.46
N THR A 472 16.73 16.33 -14.04
CA THR A 472 17.89 15.45 -13.88
C THR A 472 18.33 14.96 -15.25
N VAL A 473 19.41 14.18 -15.30
CA VAL A 473 19.85 13.49 -16.52
C VAL A 473 19.94 12.00 -16.26
N ARG A 474 20.11 11.18 -17.31
CA ARG A 474 20.28 9.74 -17.14
C ARG A 474 21.56 9.28 -17.83
N LEU A 475 22.60 9.05 -17.03
CA LEU A 475 23.97 8.77 -17.50
C LEU A 475 24.23 7.27 -17.77
N MET A 476 23.20 6.45 -17.56
CA MET A 476 23.24 5.01 -17.75
C MET A 476 21.90 4.54 -18.31
N GLY A 477 21.89 3.42 -19.04
CA GLY A 477 20.66 2.72 -19.41
C GLY A 477 19.70 2.48 -18.24
N HIS A 478 18.40 2.28 -18.55
CA HIS A 478 17.35 2.18 -17.55
C HIS A 478 17.63 1.10 -16.49
N ALA A 479 18.07 -0.07 -16.93
CA ALA A 479 18.48 -1.20 -16.10
C ALA A 479 19.69 -1.89 -16.75
N GLY A 480 20.35 -2.81 -16.04
CA GLY A 480 21.64 -3.33 -16.49
C GLY A 480 21.70 -3.90 -17.92
N ALA A 481 20.65 -4.54 -18.44
CA ALA A 481 20.64 -5.09 -19.82
C ALA A 481 20.26 -4.07 -20.89
N ASP A 482 19.92 -2.84 -20.49
CA ASP A 482 19.32 -1.86 -21.37
C ASP A 482 20.35 -1.25 -22.32
N ALA A 483 20.12 -1.40 -23.63
CA ALA A 483 20.94 -0.84 -24.69
C ALA A 483 20.35 0.53 -25.09
N GLU A 484 20.76 1.59 -24.39
CA GLU A 484 20.17 2.92 -24.59
C GLU A 484 20.37 3.50 -25.99
N THR A 485 21.40 3.05 -26.71
CA THR A 485 21.65 3.38 -28.12
C THR A 485 20.55 2.91 -29.07
N ALA A 486 19.67 2.01 -28.64
CA ALA A 486 18.52 1.56 -29.42
C ALA A 486 17.42 2.63 -29.51
N TYR A 487 17.38 3.61 -28.60
CA TYR A 487 16.32 4.64 -28.56
C TYR A 487 16.84 6.06 -28.27
N ARG A 488 18.12 6.22 -27.94
CA ARG A 488 18.81 7.51 -27.79
C ARG A 488 19.92 7.63 -28.83
N SER A 489 20.04 8.81 -29.42
CA SER A 489 21.17 9.19 -30.25
C SER A 489 22.43 9.42 -29.41
N SER A 490 23.60 9.28 -30.04
CA SER A 490 24.88 9.62 -29.41
C SER A 490 24.95 11.08 -28.97
N GLY A 491 24.30 12.00 -29.70
CA GLY A 491 24.20 13.40 -29.33
C GLY A 491 23.39 13.62 -28.06
N GLU A 492 22.25 12.95 -27.89
CA GLU A 492 21.46 13.01 -26.65
C GLU A 492 22.24 12.46 -25.44
N ILE A 493 22.97 11.36 -25.62
CA ILE A 493 23.81 10.78 -24.55
C ILE A 493 24.95 11.75 -24.19
N ALA A 494 25.61 12.34 -25.18
CA ALA A 494 26.69 13.30 -24.95
C ALA A 494 26.20 14.56 -24.21
N ALA A 495 25.02 15.07 -24.56
CA ALA A 495 24.40 16.23 -23.92
C ALA A 495 24.04 15.97 -22.45
N ASP A 496 23.56 14.77 -22.12
CA ASP A 496 23.33 14.37 -20.73
C ASP A 496 24.63 14.31 -19.93
N LEU A 497 25.69 13.75 -20.52
CA LEU A 497 27.01 13.66 -19.89
C LEU A 497 27.66 15.04 -19.65
N ASP A 498 27.39 16.02 -20.52
CA ASP A 498 27.84 17.42 -20.31
C ASP A 498 27.15 18.10 -19.12
N ARG A 499 26.00 17.54 -18.70
CA ARG A 499 25.20 18.00 -17.56
C ARG A 499 25.36 17.09 -16.33
N ASP A 500 26.46 16.35 -16.21
CA ASP A 500 26.69 15.48 -15.04
C ASP A 500 26.63 16.28 -13.71
N PRO A 501 25.67 16.00 -12.81
CA PRO A 501 25.50 16.74 -11.55
C PRO A 501 26.70 16.59 -10.60
N LEU A 502 27.43 15.48 -10.70
CA LEU A 502 28.64 15.26 -9.91
C LEU A 502 29.77 16.18 -10.38
N LEU A 503 29.96 16.32 -11.70
CA LEU A 503 30.93 17.26 -12.27
C LEU A 503 30.56 18.71 -11.96
N ALA A 504 29.28 19.07 -11.99
CA ALA A 504 28.84 20.41 -11.64
C ALA A 504 29.18 20.77 -10.18
N THR A 505 29.00 19.83 -9.26
CA THR A 505 29.37 19.99 -7.84
C THR A 505 30.88 20.11 -7.67
N ALA A 506 31.65 19.23 -8.34
CA ALA A 506 33.11 19.29 -8.32
C ALA A 506 33.64 20.62 -8.88
N ARG A 507 33.07 21.09 -9.99
CA ARG A 507 33.42 22.37 -10.62
C ARG A 507 33.23 23.52 -9.64
N LEU A 508 32.08 23.58 -8.97
CA LEU A 508 31.81 24.62 -8.00
C LEU A 508 32.79 24.60 -6.82
N LEU A 509 33.14 23.41 -6.32
CA LEU A 509 34.16 23.25 -5.26
C LEU A 509 35.54 23.76 -5.69
N VAL A 510 35.95 23.49 -6.93
CA VAL A 510 37.24 23.91 -7.49
C VAL A 510 37.26 25.41 -7.77
N GLU A 511 36.26 25.94 -8.48
CA GLU A 511 36.20 27.35 -8.89
C GLU A 511 36.07 28.30 -7.69
N THR A 512 35.46 27.85 -6.60
CA THR A 512 35.33 28.65 -5.37
C THR A 512 36.53 28.51 -4.42
N GLY A 513 37.46 27.61 -4.74
CA GLY A 513 38.69 27.36 -3.99
C GLY A 513 38.48 26.54 -2.72
N VAL A 514 37.35 25.84 -2.56
CA VAL A 514 37.08 24.98 -1.41
C VAL A 514 37.94 23.71 -1.45
N ALA A 515 38.12 23.14 -2.64
CA ALA A 515 38.96 21.97 -2.88
C ALA A 515 39.76 22.11 -4.18
N THR A 516 40.89 21.40 -4.31
CA THR A 516 41.59 21.30 -5.60
C THR A 516 41.10 20.10 -6.41
N THR A 517 41.44 20.05 -7.69
CA THR A 517 41.14 18.90 -8.56
C THR A 517 41.78 17.63 -8.03
N GLU A 518 43.02 17.69 -7.54
CA GLU A 518 43.74 16.55 -6.96
C GLU A 518 43.06 16.03 -5.68
N GLU A 519 42.58 16.93 -4.82
CA GLU A 519 41.86 16.53 -3.60
C GLU A 519 40.53 15.84 -3.92
N LEU A 520 39.77 16.35 -4.89
CA LEU A 520 38.51 15.74 -5.30
C LEU A 520 38.71 14.41 -6.02
N LEU A 521 39.77 14.28 -6.84
CA LEU A 521 40.16 13.00 -7.45
C LEU A 521 40.57 11.98 -6.37
N ALA A 522 41.37 12.39 -5.40
CA ALA A 522 41.77 11.52 -4.28
C ALA A 522 40.55 11.05 -3.48
N ARG A 523 39.59 11.94 -3.17
CA ARG A 523 38.32 11.59 -2.52
C ARG A 523 37.50 10.61 -3.34
N TYR A 524 37.41 10.85 -4.66
CA TYR A 524 36.69 9.98 -5.58
C TYR A 524 37.29 8.57 -5.61
N ASP A 525 38.61 8.48 -5.68
CA ASP A 525 39.36 7.21 -5.66
C ASP A 525 39.25 6.46 -4.34
N GLU A 526 39.41 7.17 -3.23
CA GLU A 526 39.25 6.60 -1.89
C GLU A 526 37.84 6.01 -1.73
N ARG A 527 36.81 6.74 -2.13
CA ARG A 527 35.42 6.27 -2.04
C ARG A 527 35.19 5.06 -2.96
N GLY A 528 35.72 5.09 -4.18
CA GLY A 528 35.65 3.96 -5.10
C GLY A 528 36.30 2.70 -4.53
N TRP A 529 37.47 2.83 -3.90
CA TRP A 529 38.14 1.71 -3.23
C TRP A 529 37.33 1.17 -2.05
N GLN A 530 36.77 2.05 -1.22
CA GLN A 530 35.93 1.64 -0.10
C GLN A 530 34.67 0.89 -0.56
N VAL A 531 33.93 1.43 -1.54
CA VAL A 531 32.74 0.79 -2.11
C VAL A 531 33.10 -0.57 -2.71
N ARG A 532 34.22 -0.65 -3.43
CA ARG A 532 34.72 -1.91 -3.98
C ARG A 532 35.03 -2.95 -2.91
N ARG A 533 35.79 -2.58 -1.88
CA ARG A 533 36.10 -3.46 -0.73
C ARG A 533 34.81 -3.96 -0.08
N ILE A 534 33.85 -3.08 0.15
CA ILE A 534 32.55 -3.44 0.74
C ILE A 534 31.78 -4.41 -0.16
N ALA A 535 31.81 -4.21 -1.48
CA ALA A 535 31.16 -5.11 -2.42
C ALA A 535 31.76 -6.52 -2.36
N GLU A 536 33.09 -6.62 -2.27
CA GLU A 536 33.79 -7.90 -2.09
C GLU A 536 33.45 -8.57 -0.75
N GLU A 537 33.38 -7.79 0.33
CA GLU A 537 32.97 -8.29 1.66
C GLU A 537 31.52 -8.79 1.66
N ALA A 538 30.61 -8.09 1.00
CA ALA A 538 29.19 -8.42 0.95
C ALA A 538 28.92 -9.74 0.22
N LEU A 539 29.75 -10.14 -0.76
CA LEU A 539 29.62 -11.41 -1.48
C LEU A 539 29.67 -12.63 -0.56
N GLY A 540 30.49 -12.56 0.49
CA GLY A 540 30.66 -13.64 1.47
C GLY A 540 29.57 -13.68 2.55
N GLU A 541 28.62 -12.75 2.53
CA GLU A 541 27.55 -12.70 3.54
C GLU A 541 26.46 -13.76 3.30
N PRO A 542 25.81 -14.24 4.37
CA PRO A 542 24.77 -15.26 4.24
C PRO A 542 23.59 -14.75 3.42
N LYS A 543 23.03 -15.62 2.58
CA LYS A 543 21.78 -15.42 1.84
C LYS A 543 20.66 -16.24 2.52
N LEU A 544 19.40 -15.95 2.21
CA LEU A 544 18.28 -16.77 2.67
C LEU A 544 18.39 -18.19 2.08
N ALA A 545 18.25 -19.21 2.91
CA ALA A 545 18.54 -20.61 2.57
C ALA A 545 17.32 -21.54 2.61
N SER A 546 16.15 -21.06 3.06
CA SER A 546 14.94 -21.89 3.13
C SER A 546 13.64 -21.12 2.88
N ALA A 547 12.59 -21.84 2.47
CA ALA A 547 11.25 -21.28 2.32
C ALA A 547 10.72 -20.67 3.62
N ALA A 548 11.03 -21.29 4.77
CA ALA A 548 10.63 -20.78 6.09
C ALA A 548 11.21 -19.39 6.38
N GLU A 549 12.48 -19.16 6.04
CA GLU A 549 13.13 -17.86 6.17
C GLU A 549 12.50 -16.81 5.23
N VAL A 550 12.17 -17.19 4.00
CA VAL A 550 11.52 -16.29 3.04
C VAL A 550 10.15 -15.82 3.55
N VAL A 551 9.31 -16.76 4.01
CA VAL A 551 7.90 -16.46 4.37
C VAL A 551 7.70 -15.95 5.78
N ALA A 552 8.72 -15.99 6.65
CA ALA A 552 8.62 -15.64 8.08
C ALA A 552 7.93 -14.29 8.35
N GLU A 553 8.12 -13.31 7.46
CA GLU A 553 7.62 -11.93 7.61
C GLU A 553 6.22 -11.69 7.02
N ILE A 554 5.72 -12.58 6.14
CA ILE A 554 4.47 -12.38 5.39
C ILE A 554 3.26 -12.34 6.33
N ALA A 555 3.23 -13.20 7.36
CA ALA A 555 2.14 -13.24 8.33
C ALA A 555 2.58 -13.88 9.64
N PRO A 556 3.27 -13.14 10.54
CA PRO A 556 3.61 -13.64 11.87
C PRO A 556 2.34 -13.69 12.73
N ARG A 557 1.49 -14.69 12.52
CA ARG A 557 0.27 -14.91 13.29
C ARG A 557 0.64 -15.28 14.71
N ARG A 558 0.16 -14.52 15.71
CA ARG A 558 0.38 -14.82 17.13
C ARG A 558 -0.97 -14.98 17.86
N PRO A 559 -1.69 -16.09 17.63
CA PRO A 559 -3.07 -16.27 18.10
C PRO A 559 -3.25 -16.07 19.61
N ALA A 560 -2.29 -16.52 20.42
CA ALA A 560 -2.33 -16.31 21.88
C ALA A 560 -2.26 -14.84 22.28
N ARG A 561 -1.47 -14.02 21.56
CA ARG A 561 -1.38 -12.57 21.82
C ARG A 561 -2.63 -11.84 21.34
N VAL A 562 -3.19 -12.25 20.21
CA VAL A 562 -4.47 -11.72 19.69
C VAL A 562 -5.61 -12.03 20.66
N ALA A 563 -5.75 -13.29 21.10
CA ALA A 563 -6.75 -13.68 22.08
C ALA A 563 -6.58 -12.91 23.41
N ARG A 564 -5.34 -12.68 23.83
CA ARG A 564 -5.06 -11.85 25.02
C ARG A 564 -5.49 -10.40 24.82
N ALA A 565 -5.22 -9.81 23.67
CA ALA A 565 -5.66 -8.44 23.36
C ALA A 565 -7.19 -8.31 23.37
N VAL A 566 -7.92 -9.32 22.87
CA VAL A 566 -9.40 -9.37 22.96
C VAL A 566 -9.86 -9.46 24.41
N ALA A 567 -9.22 -10.29 25.24
CA ALA A 567 -9.53 -10.39 26.66
C ALA A 567 -9.22 -9.09 27.44
N ASP A 568 -8.13 -8.40 27.09
CA ASP A 568 -7.78 -7.11 27.70
C ASP A 568 -8.78 -6.02 27.28
N ALA A 569 -9.26 -6.03 26.04
CA ALA A 569 -10.32 -5.13 25.56
C ALA A 569 -11.64 -5.37 26.31
N ALA A 570 -11.99 -6.64 26.54
CA ALA A 570 -13.13 -7.04 27.36
C ALA A 570 -13.04 -6.50 28.80
N ALA A 571 -11.88 -6.68 29.44
CA ALA A 571 -11.64 -6.20 30.80
C ALA A 571 -11.71 -4.66 30.90
N ARG A 572 -11.23 -3.94 29.88
CA ARG A 572 -11.38 -2.46 29.81
C ARG A 572 -12.85 -2.06 29.65
N ALA A 573 -13.56 -2.67 28.71
CA ALA A 573 -14.96 -2.35 28.41
C ALA A 573 -15.90 -2.62 29.59
N GLY A 574 -15.68 -3.70 30.35
CA GLY A 574 -16.45 -4.03 31.55
C GLY A 574 -15.94 -3.39 32.84
N GLY A 575 -14.75 -2.80 32.84
CA GLY A 575 -14.09 -2.22 34.01
C GLY A 575 -13.89 -0.71 33.87
N PRO A 576 -12.63 -0.20 33.78
CA PRO A 576 -12.36 1.25 33.75
C PRO A 576 -13.06 2.02 32.63
N GLY A 577 -13.36 1.37 31.50
CA GLY A 577 -14.04 1.96 30.34
C GLY A 577 -15.57 1.87 30.38
N ALA A 578 -16.16 1.22 31.38
CA ALA A 578 -17.60 0.96 31.42
C ALA A 578 -18.46 2.23 31.38
N ALA A 579 -18.03 3.29 32.09
CA ALA A 579 -18.73 4.58 32.08
C ALA A 579 -18.69 5.26 30.70
N ALA A 580 -17.50 5.32 30.08
CA ALA A 580 -17.34 5.89 28.74
C ALA A 580 -18.10 5.07 27.68
N ARG A 581 -18.15 3.75 27.84
CA ARG A 581 -18.97 2.86 27.00
C ARG A 581 -20.46 3.16 27.16
N ALA A 582 -20.96 3.26 28.39
CA ALA A 582 -22.36 3.61 28.64
C ALA A 582 -22.74 4.97 28.03
N GLU A 583 -21.86 5.97 28.14
CA GLU A 583 -22.02 7.28 27.51
C GLU A 583 -22.05 7.20 25.99
N ALA A 584 -21.09 6.49 25.38
CA ALA A 584 -20.98 6.34 23.92
C ALA A 584 -22.18 5.62 23.28
N PHE A 585 -22.91 4.82 24.05
CA PHE A 585 -24.15 4.16 23.64
C PHE A 585 -25.42 4.89 24.11
N GLY A 586 -25.30 6.09 24.68
CA GLY A 586 -26.46 6.90 25.10
C GLY A 586 -27.27 6.25 26.23
N GLY A 587 -26.60 5.54 27.13
CA GLY A 587 -27.21 4.87 28.29
C GLY A 587 -27.86 3.52 28.00
N ARG A 588 -28.05 3.13 26.73
CA ARG A 588 -28.57 1.81 26.34
C ARG A 588 -27.50 0.99 25.62
N LEU A 589 -26.84 0.11 26.37
CA LEU A 589 -25.79 -0.78 25.88
C LEU A 589 -26.34 -1.78 24.84
N PRO A 590 -25.50 -2.23 23.89
CA PRO A 590 -25.94 -3.15 22.84
C PRO A 590 -26.42 -4.50 23.38
N GLU A 591 -25.84 -5.02 24.47
CA GLU A 591 -26.31 -6.24 25.16
C GLU A 591 -27.70 -6.08 25.80
N ALA A 592 -28.18 -4.84 25.98
CA ALA A 592 -29.51 -4.51 26.49
C ALA A 592 -30.47 -3.98 25.39
N ALA A 593 -30.05 -4.05 24.12
CA ALA A 593 -30.86 -3.61 22.99
C ALA A 593 -31.85 -4.69 22.49
N GLY A 594 -31.68 -5.93 22.95
CA GLY A 594 -32.34 -7.11 22.40
C GLY A 594 -31.60 -7.65 21.16
N PRO A 595 -32.18 -8.65 20.47
CA PRO A 595 -31.54 -9.29 19.33
C PRO A 595 -31.24 -8.29 18.20
N LEU A 596 -30.00 -8.33 17.71
CA LEU A 596 -29.47 -7.45 16.69
C LEU A 596 -29.33 -8.15 15.33
N THR A 597 -29.45 -7.37 14.25
CA THR A 597 -29.07 -7.81 12.91
C THR A 597 -27.55 -7.75 12.71
N LEU A 598 -27.04 -8.32 11.61
CA LEU A 598 -25.62 -8.31 11.27
C LEU A 598 -25.04 -6.88 11.24
N ALA A 599 -25.70 -5.95 10.54
CA ALA A 599 -25.28 -4.55 10.47
C ALA A 599 -25.26 -3.87 11.85
N GLN A 600 -26.22 -4.17 12.71
CA GLN A 600 -26.28 -3.60 14.06
C GLN A 600 -25.15 -4.13 14.95
N SER A 601 -24.82 -5.41 14.86
CA SER A 601 -23.70 -6.02 15.58
C SER A 601 -22.34 -5.47 15.11
N ILE A 602 -22.14 -5.29 13.80
CA ILE A 602 -20.94 -4.65 13.24
C ILE A 602 -20.81 -3.22 13.75
N LYS A 603 -21.89 -2.42 13.69
CA LYS A 603 -21.91 -1.04 14.21
C LYS A 603 -21.53 -0.98 15.69
N ALA A 604 -22.11 -1.85 16.52
CA ALA A 604 -21.81 -1.91 17.94
C ALA A 604 -20.34 -2.29 18.20
N ALA A 605 -19.81 -3.27 17.46
CA ALA A 605 -18.40 -3.66 17.55
C ALA A 605 -17.43 -2.58 17.05
N LEU A 606 -17.79 -1.80 16.02
CA LEU A 606 -17.02 -0.61 15.61
C LEU A 606 -17.03 0.45 16.71
N ALA A 607 -18.17 0.71 17.35
CA ALA A 607 -18.25 1.65 18.46
C ALA A 607 -17.38 1.22 19.66
N ASP A 608 -17.44 -0.06 20.05
CA ASP A 608 -16.55 -0.63 21.08
C ASP A 608 -15.07 -0.54 20.67
N GLY A 609 -14.75 -0.86 19.41
CA GLY A 609 -13.39 -0.75 18.87
C GLY A 609 -12.86 0.67 18.89
N MET A 610 -13.69 1.67 18.60
CA MET A 610 -13.29 3.08 18.67
C MET A 610 -13.05 3.60 20.09
N LEU A 611 -13.67 2.98 21.10
CA LEU A 611 -13.36 3.22 22.52
C LEU A 611 -12.06 2.54 22.92
N ASP A 612 -11.88 1.27 22.53
CA ASP A 612 -10.69 0.48 22.88
C ASP A 612 -9.42 0.97 22.17
N HIS A 613 -9.56 1.50 20.97
CA HIS A 613 -8.47 2.03 20.16
C HIS A 613 -8.68 3.54 19.91
N PRO A 614 -8.13 4.43 20.75
CA PRO A 614 -8.24 5.88 20.55
C PRO A 614 -7.67 6.39 19.22
N GLY A 615 -6.73 5.63 18.64
CA GLY A 615 -6.14 5.87 17.32
C GLY A 615 -6.92 5.28 16.15
N MET A 616 -8.05 4.62 16.40
CA MET A 616 -8.88 4.08 15.34
C MET A 616 -9.59 5.20 14.56
N VAL A 617 -9.52 5.11 13.23
CA VAL A 617 -10.20 6.00 12.28
C VAL A 617 -11.00 5.18 11.28
N VAL A 618 -12.25 5.56 11.03
CA VAL A 618 -13.20 4.87 10.16
C VAL A 618 -13.58 5.81 9.03
N PHE A 619 -13.41 5.42 7.77
CA PHE A 619 -13.59 6.35 6.65
C PHE A 619 -13.80 5.63 5.33
N GLY A 620 -14.30 6.36 4.35
CA GLY A 620 -14.63 5.88 3.01
C GLY A 620 -15.70 6.77 2.41
N GLU A 621 -16.28 6.35 1.29
CA GLU A 621 -17.38 7.09 0.67
C GLU A 621 -18.65 6.96 1.50
N ASP A 622 -19.28 8.09 1.83
CA ASP A 622 -20.52 8.17 2.62
C ASP A 622 -20.46 7.57 4.04
N VAL A 623 -19.29 7.13 4.50
CA VAL A 623 -19.09 6.44 5.79
C VAL A 623 -19.45 7.30 7.00
N ALA A 624 -19.39 8.62 6.90
CA ALA A 624 -19.50 9.49 8.05
C ALA A 624 -20.93 9.95 8.35
N VAL A 625 -21.54 10.75 7.47
CA VAL A 625 -22.88 11.31 7.73
C VAL A 625 -23.98 10.29 7.43
N ARG A 626 -23.94 9.68 6.25
CA ARG A 626 -24.91 8.66 5.82
C ARG A 626 -24.73 7.36 6.61
N GLY A 627 -23.48 7.02 6.92
CA GLY A 627 -23.13 5.82 7.66
C GLY A 627 -22.80 4.64 6.75
N GLY A 628 -22.23 4.91 5.57
CA GLY A 628 -22.10 3.96 4.47
C GLY A 628 -23.42 3.78 3.72
N VAL A 629 -23.40 3.14 2.56
CA VAL A 629 -24.59 2.97 1.70
C VAL A 629 -25.74 2.27 2.44
N TYR A 630 -25.40 1.35 3.34
CA TYR A 630 -26.33 0.54 4.14
C TYR A 630 -26.48 1.02 5.60
N GLY A 631 -25.92 2.18 5.96
CA GLY A 631 -26.09 2.76 7.30
C GLY A 631 -25.39 2.02 8.44
N VAL A 632 -24.43 1.13 8.14
CA VAL A 632 -23.67 0.35 9.13
C VAL A 632 -22.88 1.24 10.10
N THR A 633 -22.34 2.38 9.65
CA THR A 633 -21.57 3.32 10.50
C THR A 633 -22.39 4.51 10.97
N LYS A 634 -23.72 4.50 10.77
CA LYS A 634 -24.60 5.63 11.09
C LYS A 634 -24.48 6.06 12.55
N GLY A 635 -24.24 7.35 12.77
CA GLY A 635 -24.10 7.97 14.08
C GLY A 635 -22.70 7.85 14.72
N LEU A 636 -21.74 7.13 14.10
CA LEU A 636 -20.37 7.06 14.64
C LEU A 636 -19.66 8.41 14.55
N ARG A 637 -19.89 9.19 13.50
CA ARG A 637 -19.36 10.56 13.37
C ARG A 637 -19.83 11.48 14.50
N ASP A 638 -21.11 11.42 14.85
CA ASP A 638 -21.66 12.26 15.92
C ASP A 638 -21.04 11.91 17.27
N ARG A 639 -20.75 10.62 17.50
CA ARG A 639 -20.12 10.12 18.73
C ARG A 639 -18.63 10.42 18.85
N TYR A 640 -17.88 10.28 17.75
CA TYR A 640 -16.40 10.29 17.78
C TYR A 640 -15.76 11.47 17.04
N GLY A 641 -16.57 12.28 16.37
CA GLY A 641 -16.15 13.49 15.64
C GLY A 641 -15.56 13.23 14.26
N ALA A 642 -15.56 14.29 13.44
CA ALA A 642 -15.10 14.27 12.05
C ALA A 642 -13.60 14.01 11.88
N ALA A 643 -12.79 14.07 12.95
CA ALA A 643 -11.38 13.70 12.89
C ALA A 643 -11.15 12.18 12.92
N ARG A 644 -12.16 11.41 13.35
CA ARG A 644 -12.10 9.95 13.47
C ARG A 644 -13.02 9.23 12.52
N VAL A 645 -14.17 9.83 12.19
CA VAL A 645 -15.12 9.28 11.22
C VAL A 645 -15.40 10.32 10.15
N PHE A 646 -14.97 10.07 8.92
CA PHE A 646 -14.98 11.07 7.85
C PHE A 646 -15.18 10.46 6.47
N ASP A 647 -15.77 11.25 5.58
CA ASP A 647 -15.97 10.88 4.19
C ASP A 647 -14.69 11.15 3.39
N THR A 648 -14.38 10.27 2.44
CA THR A 648 -13.33 10.50 1.44
C THR A 648 -13.91 11.09 0.16
N LEU A 649 -13.03 11.48 -0.77
CA LEU A 649 -13.45 11.64 -2.17
C LEU A 649 -13.79 10.27 -2.78
N LEU A 650 -14.42 10.31 -3.95
CA LEU A 650 -14.85 9.14 -4.70
C LEU A 650 -13.69 8.52 -5.49
N ASP A 651 -12.83 7.77 -4.80
CA ASP A 651 -11.63 7.12 -5.35
C ASP A 651 -11.08 6.06 -4.39
N GLU A 652 -11.25 4.78 -4.74
CA GLU A 652 -10.82 3.64 -3.94
C GLU A 652 -9.30 3.58 -3.76
N THR A 653 -8.52 4.04 -4.75
CA THR A 653 -7.06 4.10 -4.64
C THR A 653 -6.66 5.06 -3.53
N SER A 654 -7.35 6.19 -3.44
CA SER A 654 -7.13 7.17 -2.36
C SER A 654 -7.63 6.66 -1.01
N ILE A 655 -8.76 5.95 -0.94
CA ILE A 655 -9.24 5.34 0.32
C ILE A 655 -8.16 4.42 0.91
N LEU A 656 -7.64 3.49 0.12
CA LEU A 656 -6.62 2.56 0.60
C LEU A 656 -5.28 3.27 0.84
N GLY A 657 -4.89 4.23 0.00
CA GLY A 657 -3.71 5.08 0.20
C GLY A 657 -3.72 5.84 1.53
N LEU A 658 -4.87 6.44 1.88
CA LEU A 658 -5.07 7.10 3.17
C LEU A 658 -4.91 6.10 4.33
N GLY A 659 -5.44 4.88 4.18
CA GLY A 659 -5.28 3.79 5.14
C GLY A 659 -3.82 3.38 5.35
N LEU A 660 -3.09 3.12 4.26
CA LEU A 660 -1.67 2.76 4.30
C LEU A 660 -0.84 3.81 5.07
N GLY A 661 -1.01 5.08 4.72
CA GLY A 661 -0.28 6.16 5.36
C GLY A 661 -0.66 6.37 6.82
N ALA A 662 -1.93 6.19 7.17
CA ALA A 662 -2.40 6.25 8.56
C ALA A 662 -1.80 5.13 9.43
N GLY A 663 -1.73 3.90 8.91
CA GLY A 663 -1.10 2.77 9.59
C GLY A 663 0.38 3.02 9.89
N LEU A 664 1.13 3.53 8.91
CA LEU A 664 2.55 3.88 9.08
C LEU A 664 2.78 5.00 10.11
N ALA A 665 1.85 5.94 10.20
CA ALA A 665 1.92 7.04 11.16
C ALA A 665 1.49 6.65 12.58
N GLY A 666 1.05 5.41 12.82
CA GLY A 666 0.66 4.91 14.15
C GLY A 666 -0.84 4.96 14.46
N LEU A 667 -1.71 5.17 13.46
CA LEU A 667 -3.17 5.04 13.62
C LEU A 667 -3.63 3.61 13.30
N LEU A 668 -4.85 3.26 13.70
CA LEU A 668 -5.53 2.02 13.29
C LEU A 668 -6.64 2.34 12.27
N PRO A 669 -6.33 2.32 10.96
CA PRO A 669 -7.30 2.62 9.92
C PRO A 669 -8.30 1.48 9.70
N VAL A 670 -9.57 1.86 9.55
CA VAL A 670 -10.68 1.00 9.14
C VAL A 670 -11.37 1.62 7.92
N PRO A 671 -10.72 1.57 6.73
CA PRO A 671 -11.30 2.07 5.49
C PRO A 671 -12.48 1.19 5.04
N GLU A 672 -13.52 1.77 4.47
CA GLU A 672 -14.59 1.07 3.77
C GLU A 672 -14.47 1.35 2.26
N ILE A 673 -14.39 0.28 1.47
CA ILE A 673 -14.66 0.33 0.02
C ILE A 673 -16.14 0.08 -0.15
N GLN A 674 -16.84 0.89 -0.95
CA GLN A 674 -18.30 0.91 -0.97
C GLN A 674 -18.91 -0.45 -1.39
N TYR A 675 -18.29 -1.11 -2.38
CA TYR A 675 -18.70 -2.42 -2.91
C TYR A 675 -17.49 -3.26 -3.29
N LEU A 676 -17.59 -4.59 -3.12
CA LEU A 676 -16.57 -5.55 -3.58
C LEU A 676 -16.20 -5.36 -5.06
N ALA A 677 -17.17 -5.03 -5.92
CA ALA A 677 -16.91 -4.78 -7.33
C ALA A 677 -15.97 -3.58 -7.58
N TYR A 678 -15.91 -2.62 -6.67
CA TYR A 678 -15.07 -1.42 -6.82
C TYR A 678 -13.67 -1.60 -6.22
N LEU A 679 -13.47 -2.62 -5.38
CA LEU A 679 -12.16 -2.98 -4.85
C LEU A 679 -11.16 -3.27 -5.98
N HIS A 680 -11.61 -3.86 -7.08
CA HIS A 680 -10.77 -4.22 -8.24
C HIS A 680 -10.07 -2.99 -8.87
N ASN A 681 -10.59 -1.79 -8.68
CA ASN A 681 -9.94 -0.55 -9.16
C ASN A 681 -8.70 -0.17 -8.34
N ALA A 682 -8.58 -0.68 -7.12
CA ALA A 682 -7.57 -0.26 -6.14
C ALA A 682 -6.83 -1.44 -5.48
N GLU A 683 -7.05 -2.67 -5.95
CA GLU A 683 -6.51 -3.90 -5.34
C GLU A 683 -4.98 -3.90 -5.22
N ASP A 684 -4.27 -3.19 -6.10
CA ASP A 684 -2.81 -3.04 -6.03
C ASP A 684 -2.36 -2.33 -4.73
N GLN A 685 -3.19 -1.45 -4.16
CA GLN A 685 -2.89 -0.84 -2.85
C GLN A 685 -2.89 -1.89 -1.72
N LEU A 686 -3.61 -3.01 -1.87
CA LEU A 686 -3.51 -4.15 -0.96
C LEU A 686 -2.38 -5.10 -1.34
N ARG A 687 -2.34 -5.51 -2.62
CA ARG A 687 -1.42 -6.51 -3.16
C ARG A 687 0.02 -6.00 -3.21
N GLY A 688 0.24 -4.89 -3.92
CA GLY A 688 1.54 -4.30 -4.15
C GLY A 688 2.06 -3.53 -2.95
N GLU A 689 1.18 -2.89 -2.18
CA GLU A 689 1.59 -1.94 -1.13
C GLU A 689 1.33 -2.41 0.31
N ALA A 690 0.10 -2.81 0.67
CA ALA A 690 -0.24 -3.14 2.06
C ALA A 690 0.48 -4.41 2.55
N ALA A 691 0.27 -5.53 1.84
CA ALA A 691 0.70 -6.85 2.26
C ALA A 691 2.21 -7.05 2.16
N THR A 692 2.85 -6.45 1.16
CA THR A 692 4.29 -6.58 0.89
C THR A 692 5.17 -5.78 1.85
N MET A 693 4.63 -4.76 2.52
CA MET A 693 5.42 -3.86 3.37
C MET A 693 6.24 -4.59 4.43
N ARG A 694 5.67 -5.63 5.05
CA ARG A 694 6.40 -6.47 6.02
C ARG A 694 7.51 -7.28 5.35
N PHE A 695 7.23 -7.83 4.17
CA PHE A 695 8.19 -8.58 3.37
C PHE A 695 9.38 -7.71 2.92
N PHE A 696 9.13 -6.43 2.60
CA PHE A 696 10.16 -5.47 2.20
C PHE A 696 10.82 -4.71 3.36
N SER A 697 10.44 -4.97 4.60
CA SER A 697 10.98 -4.26 5.76
C SER A 697 11.34 -5.13 6.96
N SER A 698 11.25 -6.45 6.84
CA SER A 698 11.45 -7.38 7.96
C SER A 698 10.63 -6.96 9.19
N GLY A 699 9.40 -6.49 8.93
CA GLY A 699 8.47 -6.01 9.93
C GLY A 699 8.83 -4.68 10.60
N ALA A 700 9.87 -3.96 10.16
CA ALA A 700 10.25 -2.63 10.65
C ALA A 700 9.21 -1.57 10.28
N PHE A 701 8.56 -1.73 9.12
CA PHE A 701 7.38 -0.96 8.72
C PHE A 701 6.20 -1.91 8.50
N ARG A 702 4.99 -1.45 8.84
CA ARG A 702 3.76 -2.26 8.81
C ARG A 702 2.59 -1.38 8.37
N ASN A 703 1.61 -1.98 7.71
CA ASN A 703 0.35 -1.32 7.32
C ASN A 703 -0.83 -1.97 8.03
N PRO A 704 -0.94 -1.88 9.37
CA PRO A 704 -2.08 -2.43 10.10
C PRO A 704 -3.38 -1.81 9.60
N MET A 705 -4.37 -2.61 9.21
CA MET A 705 -5.69 -2.10 8.83
C MET A 705 -6.77 -3.17 8.86
N VAL A 706 -8.03 -2.73 8.99
CA VAL A 706 -9.21 -3.56 8.76
C VAL A 706 -10.04 -2.93 7.65
N VAL A 707 -9.88 -3.41 6.42
CA VAL A 707 -10.65 -2.96 5.27
C VAL A 707 -12.03 -3.58 5.32
N ARG A 708 -13.06 -2.76 5.33
CA ARG A 708 -14.46 -3.19 5.24
C ARG A 708 -14.89 -3.16 3.77
N VAL A 709 -15.51 -4.25 3.32
CA VAL A 709 -15.94 -4.41 1.94
C VAL A 709 -17.33 -5.03 1.92
N PRO A 710 -18.41 -4.23 1.85
CA PRO A 710 -19.73 -4.74 1.53
C PRO A 710 -19.68 -5.47 0.19
N GLY A 711 -20.16 -6.70 0.14
CA GLY A 711 -20.12 -7.48 -1.09
C GLY A 711 -20.91 -8.76 -1.02
N LEU A 712 -20.49 -9.70 -1.87
CA LEU A 712 -21.18 -10.98 -2.13
C LEU A 712 -22.54 -10.77 -2.81
N ALA A 713 -23.12 -11.86 -3.29
CA ALA A 713 -24.32 -11.80 -4.12
C ALA A 713 -25.61 -11.70 -3.28
N TYR A 714 -26.76 -11.86 -3.96
CA TYR A 714 -28.12 -11.97 -3.39
C TYR A 714 -28.73 -10.70 -2.82
N GLN A 715 -28.18 -9.52 -3.12
CA GLN A 715 -28.91 -8.27 -2.89
C GLN A 715 -30.13 -8.23 -3.83
N GLU A 716 -31.32 -8.36 -3.24
CA GLU A 716 -32.58 -8.29 -3.97
C GLU A 716 -32.99 -6.83 -4.26
N GLY A 717 -33.61 -6.59 -5.41
CA GLY A 717 -34.17 -5.28 -5.78
C GLY A 717 -33.18 -4.21 -6.27
N PHE A 718 -31.86 -4.46 -6.19
CA PHE A 718 -30.86 -3.48 -6.61
C PHE A 718 -29.59 -4.11 -7.19
N GLY A 719 -29.32 -3.76 -8.45
CA GLY A 719 -28.01 -3.87 -9.12
C GLY A 719 -27.59 -5.26 -9.59
N GLY A 720 -27.08 -5.36 -10.82
CA GLY A 720 -26.46 -6.58 -11.36
C GLY A 720 -25.04 -6.74 -10.83
N HIS A 721 -24.15 -7.29 -11.65
CA HIS A 721 -22.77 -7.63 -11.29
C HIS A 721 -22.02 -6.59 -10.41
N PHE A 722 -22.13 -5.28 -10.70
CA PHE A 722 -21.42 -4.24 -9.95
C PHE A 722 -21.92 -3.97 -8.52
N HIS A 723 -23.02 -4.60 -8.09
CA HIS A 723 -23.53 -4.49 -6.71
C HIS A 723 -23.73 -5.87 -6.05
N ASN A 724 -23.44 -6.94 -6.80
CA ASN A 724 -23.62 -8.33 -6.40
C ASN A 724 -22.38 -9.17 -6.77
N ASP A 725 -21.20 -8.55 -6.91
CA ASP A 725 -19.99 -9.29 -7.21
C ASP A 725 -19.67 -10.26 -6.06
N ASN A 726 -19.24 -11.46 -6.44
CA ASN A 726 -18.92 -12.57 -5.55
C ASN A 726 -17.50 -13.11 -5.82
N SER A 727 -16.63 -12.31 -6.44
CA SER A 727 -15.24 -12.69 -6.71
C SER A 727 -14.33 -12.37 -5.53
N LEU A 728 -13.93 -13.38 -4.76
CA LEU A 728 -12.93 -13.26 -3.70
C LEU A 728 -11.53 -13.72 -4.12
N ALA A 729 -11.36 -14.15 -5.38
CA ALA A 729 -10.10 -14.70 -5.87
C ALA A 729 -8.94 -13.71 -5.76
N VAL A 730 -9.19 -12.43 -6.09
CA VAL A 730 -8.16 -11.39 -6.04
C VAL A 730 -7.59 -11.18 -4.63
N LEU A 731 -8.43 -11.29 -3.60
CA LEU A 731 -7.98 -11.18 -2.22
C LEU A 731 -7.19 -12.43 -1.79
N ARG A 732 -7.62 -13.61 -2.23
CA ARG A 732 -6.97 -14.89 -1.90
C ARG A 732 -5.60 -15.07 -2.54
N ASP A 733 -5.35 -14.42 -3.69
CA ASP A 733 -4.04 -14.40 -4.33
C ASP A 733 -2.97 -13.73 -3.46
N VAL A 734 -3.36 -12.77 -2.62
CA VAL A 734 -2.41 -11.96 -1.85
C VAL A 734 -1.94 -12.69 -0.58
N PRO A 735 -0.64 -13.03 -0.47
CA PRO A 735 -0.11 -13.72 0.70
C PRO A 735 -0.24 -12.88 1.98
N GLY A 736 -0.63 -13.54 3.06
CA GLY A 736 -0.64 -12.94 4.41
C GLY A 736 -1.86 -12.11 4.77
N LEU A 737 -2.77 -11.83 3.81
CA LEU A 737 -4.07 -11.23 4.14
C LEU A 737 -4.87 -12.13 5.08
N VAL A 738 -5.64 -11.49 5.96
CA VAL A 738 -6.71 -12.14 6.71
C VAL A 738 -8.03 -11.77 6.07
N ILE A 739 -8.76 -12.74 5.54
CA ILE A 739 -10.06 -12.51 4.90
C ILE A 739 -11.15 -13.14 5.78
N ALA A 740 -12.05 -12.30 6.26
CA ALA A 740 -13.14 -12.66 7.16
C ALA A 740 -14.49 -12.41 6.49
N VAL A 741 -15.43 -13.35 6.61
CA VAL A 741 -16.79 -13.24 6.08
C VAL A 741 -17.78 -13.61 7.19
N PRO A 742 -18.30 -12.63 7.96
CA PRO A 742 -19.27 -12.92 9.00
C PRO A 742 -20.66 -13.14 8.39
N ALA A 743 -21.31 -14.26 8.73
CA ALA A 743 -22.67 -14.56 8.29
C ALA A 743 -23.73 -14.25 9.36
N ARG A 744 -23.41 -14.42 10.64
CA ARG A 744 -24.34 -14.24 11.77
C ARG A 744 -24.01 -13.03 12.64
N PRO A 745 -25.02 -12.39 13.28
CA PRO A 745 -24.80 -11.24 14.17
C PRO A 745 -23.92 -11.55 15.39
N ASP A 746 -24.00 -12.76 15.95
CA ASP A 746 -23.20 -13.20 17.11
C ASP A 746 -21.76 -13.59 16.76
N ASP A 747 -21.45 -13.85 15.48
CA ASP A 747 -20.08 -14.05 14.99
C ASP A 747 -19.43 -12.75 14.52
N ALA A 748 -20.21 -11.81 13.95
CA ALA A 748 -19.68 -10.59 13.35
C ALA A 748 -18.89 -9.71 14.33
N ALA A 749 -19.42 -9.54 15.55
CA ALA A 749 -18.78 -8.70 16.55
C ALA A 749 -17.46 -9.32 17.09
N PRO A 750 -17.41 -10.62 17.48
CA PRO A 750 -16.15 -11.29 17.78
C PRO A 750 -15.14 -11.28 16.65
N MET A 751 -15.56 -11.53 15.40
CA MET A 751 -14.66 -11.54 14.24
C MET A 751 -14.04 -10.17 13.97
N LEU A 752 -14.84 -9.09 14.03
CA LEU A 752 -14.31 -7.73 13.88
C LEU A 752 -13.33 -7.38 15.01
N ARG A 753 -13.64 -7.76 16.27
CA ARG A 753 -12.70 -7.59 17.40
C ARG A 753 -11.39 -8.35 17.16
N THR A 754 -11.46 -9.58 16.64
CA THR A 754 -10.27 -10.35 16.26
C THR A 754 -9.48 -9.64 15.17
N CYS A 755 -10.13 -9.12 14.11
CA CYS A 755 -9.44 -8.37 13.05
C CYS A 755 -8.75 -7.11 13.60
N LEU A 756 -9.41 -6.34 14.46
CA LEU A 756 -8.81 -5.16 15.10
C LEU A 756 -7.61 -5.54 15.98
N ALA A 757 -7.74 -6.60 16.78
CA ALA A 757 -6.66 -7.12 17.61
C ALA A 757 -5.49 -7.67 16.77
N SER A 758 -5.75 -8.38 15.66
CA SER A 758 -4.72 -8.85 14.72
C SER A 758 -4.03 -7.68 14.02
N ALA A 759 -4.76 -6.67 13.56
CA ALA A 759 -4.15 -5.47 12.99
C ALA A 759 -3.25 -4.77 14.03
N ALA A 760 -3.72 -4.59 15.27
CA ALA A 760 -2.95 -3.92 16.32
C ALA A 760 -1.72 -4.73 16.79
N VAL A 761 -1.89 -6.02 17.07
CA VAL A 761 -0.82 -6.86 17.63
C VAL A 761 0.13 -7.34 16.54
N ASP A 762 -0.43 -7.87 15.46
CA ASP A 762 0.26 -8.55 14.38
C ASP A 762 0.53 -7.67 13.17
N GLY A 763 0.14 -6.39 13.19
CA GLY A 763 0.30 -5.51 12.02
C GLY A 763 -0.35 -6.09 10.76
N SER A 764 -1.41 -6.90 10.94
CA SER A 764 -2.09 -7.61 9.86
C SER A 764 -2.92 -6.65 9.02
N VAL A 765 -3.03 -6.97 7.73
CA VAL A 765 -4.02 -6.40 6.83
C VAL A 765 -5.21 -7.36 6.81
N CYS A 766 -6.32 -6.94 7.42
CA CYS A 766 -7.55 -7.70 7.46
C CYS A 766 -8.55 -7.12 6.45
N VAL A 767 -9.25 -7.99 5.72
CA VAL A 767 -10.39 -7.63 4.88
C VAL A 767 -11.62 -8.31 5.44
N LEU A 768 -12.56 -7.51 5.96
CA LEU A 768 -13.86 -7.94 6.41
C LEU A 768 -14.84 -7.77 5.26
N VAL A 769 -15.16 -8.88 4.59
CA VAL A 769 -16.14 -8.92 3.51
C VAL A 769 -17.52 -9.10 4.13
N GLU A 770 -18.36 -8.10 4.03
CA GLU A 770 -19.65 -8.03 4.70
C GLU A 770 -20.77 -8.44 3.72
N PRO A 771 -21.46 -9.59 3.91
CA PRO A 771 -22.52 -10.03 3.01
C PRO A 771 -23.71 -9.07 3.05
N ILE A 772 -23.90 -8.30 1.98
CA ILE A 772 -24.89 -7.21 1.93
C ILE A 772 -26.30 -7.73 2.20
N ALA A 773 -26.64 -8.87 1.59
CA ALA A 773 -27.96 -9.48 1.71
C ALA A 773 -28.31 -9.90 3.14
N LEU A 774 -27.33 -9.99 4.06
CA LEU A 774 -27.54 -10.39 5.46
C LEU A 774 -27.60 -9.22 6.44
N TYR A 775 -27.29 -7.98 6.02
CA TYR A 775 -27.19 -6.83 6.93
C TYR A 775 -28.41 -6.61 7.81
N HIS A 776 -29.59 -6.75 7.22
CA HIS A 776 -30.87 -6.45 7.84
C HIS A 776 -31.80 -7.66 7.93
N THR A 777 -31.32 -8.84 7.52
CA THR A 777 -32.05 -10.10 7.63
C THR A 777 -32.33 -10.39 9.10
N ARG A 778 -33.60 -10.71 9.40
CA ARG A 778 -34.06 -11.03 10.74
C ARG A 778 -34.49 -12.48 10.89
N ASP A 779 -34.97 -13.05 9.81
CA ASP A 779 -35.62 -14.35 9.81
C ASP A 779 -34.74 -15.41 9.17
N LEU A 780 -34.85 -16.67 9.62
CA LEU A 780 -34.07 -17.79 9.06
C LEU A 780 -34.94 -18.78 8.28
N TYR A 781 -36.02 -19.29 8.90
CA TYR A 781 -36.82 -20.40 8.38
C TYR A 781 -38.17 -19.95 7.85
N ALA A 782 -38.84 -19.04 8.56
CA ALA A 782 -40.15 -18.51 8.21
C ALA A 782 -40.22 -16.99 8.42
N GLU A 783 -41.07 -16.31 7.65
CA GLU A 783 -41.27 -14.87 7.79
C GLU A 783 -41.72 -14.52 9.22
N GLY A 784 -41.02 -13.58 9.85
CA GLY A 784 -41.27 -13.10 11.20
C GLY A 784 -40.76 -14.00 12.33
N ASP A 785 -40.02 -15.08 12.04
CA ASP A 785 -39.49 -15.98 13.08
C ASP A 785 -38.39 -15.34 13.94
N GLY A 786 -37.68 -14.31 13.44
CA GLY A 786 -36.59 -13.68 14.16
C GLY A 786 -35.39 -14.60 14.46
N GLU A 787 -35.24 -15.73 13.77
CA GLU A 787 -34.22 -16.74 14.08
C GLU A 787 -32.82 -16.41 13.48
N TRP A 788 -32.70 -15.28 12.76
CA TRP A 788 -31.44 -14.77 12.21
C TRP A 788 -30.87 -13.53 12.93
N VAL A 789 -31.57 -13.02 13.95
CA VAL A 789 -31.01 -12.04 14.89
C VAL A 789 -30.33 -12.75 16.07
N ALA A 790 -29.41 -12.06 16.75
CA ALA A 790 -28.78 -12.60 17.95
C ALA A 790 -28.45 -11.50 18.96
N ASP A 791 -28.40 -11.86 20.24
CA ASP A 791 -28.01 -10.94 21.30
C ASP A 791 -26.53 -10.54 21.16
N TYR A 792 -26.23 -9.31 21.54
CA TYR A 792 -24.86 -8.84 21.62
C TYR A 792 -24.23 -9.30 22.93
N ALA A 793 -23.08 -9.99 22.86
CA ALA A 793 -22.38 -10.44 24.05
C ALA A 793 -21.91 -9.26 24.92
N GLU A 794 -22.20 -9.30 26.21
CA GLU A 794 -21.63 -8.38 27.20
C GLU A 794 -20.10 -8.54 27.32
N PRO A 795 -19.36 -7.52 27.77
CA PRO A 795 -17.90 -7.57 27.83
C PRO A 795 -17.32 -8.81 28.53
N GLY A 796 -17.93 -9.28 29.62
CA GLY A 796 -17.47 -10.46 30.37
C GLY A 796 -17.43 -11.74 29.52
N ALA A 797 -18.24 -11.84 28.47
CA ALA A 797 -18.31 -12.99 27.59
C ALA A 797 -17.37 -12.92 26.38
N TRP A 798 -16.75 -11.78 26.08
CA TRP A 798 -15.96 -11.58 24.85
C TRP A 798 -14.74 -12.50 24.76
N ALA A 799 -14.09 -12.80 25.89
CA ALA A 799 -12.92 -13.69 25.90
C ALA A 799 -13.32 -15.15 25.59
N GLY A 800 -14.45 -15.62 26.13
CA GLY A 800 -14.97 -16.96 25.87
C GLY A 800 -15.60 -17.11 24.49
N GLY A 801 -16.25 -16.04 24.00
CA GLY A 801 -16.84 -15.95 22.66
C GLY A 801 -15.88 -15.47 21.57
N HIS A 802 -14.57 -15.40 21.85
CA HIS A 802 -13.57 -14.99 20.86
C HIS A 802 -13.60 -15.91 19.63
N ALA A 803 -13.54 -15.33 18.42
CA ALA A 803 -13.46 -16.07 17.16
C ALA A 803 -12.01 -16.02 16.64
N PRO A 804 -11.18 -17.06 16.85
CA PRO A 804 -9.80 -17.02 16.39
C PRO A 804 -9.70 -17.13 14.87
N VAL A 805 -8.76 -16.40 14.27
CA VAL A 805 -8.46 -16.48 12.83
C VAL A 805 -8.19 -17.93 12.42
N GLY A 806 -8.86 -18.38 11.35
CA GLY A 806 -8.71 -19.73 10.81
C GLY A 806 -9.45 -20.81 11.62
N ARG A 807 -10.54 -20.45 12.31
CA ARG A 807 -11.44 -21.41 12.98
C ARG A 807 -12.86 -21.31 12.43
N ALA A 808 -13.47 -22.45 12.09
CA ALA A 808 -14.85 -22.53 11.63
C ALA A 808 -15.85 -22.52 12.80
N ARG A 809 -17.13 -22.27 12.51
CA ARG A 809 -18.26 -22.56 13.40
C ARG A 809 -19.08 -23.70 12.81
N VAL A 810 -19.69 -24.52 13.65
CA VAL A 810 -20.45 -25.71 13.23
C VAL A 810 -21.83 -25.67 13.85
N TYR A 811 -22.85 -25.94 13.04
CA TYR A 811 -24.24 -26.11 13.43
C TYR A 811 -24.67 -27.55 13.16
N GLY A 812 -25.25 -28.23 14.15
CA GLY A 812 -25.86 -29.53 13.97
C GLY A 812 -27.37 -29.38 13.72
N VAL A 813 -27.88 -30.04 12.69
CA VAL A 813 -29.31 -30.11 12.37
C VAL A 813 -29.70 -31.59 12.22
N GLY A 814 -30.78 -32.02 12.86
CA GLY A 814 -31.11 -33.46 12.95
C GLY A 814 -30.05 -34.24 13.75
N THR A 815 -29.68 -35.44 13.29
CA THR A 815 -28.64 -36.29 13.95
C THR A 815 -27.23 -35.73 13.79
N ALA A 816 -26.99 -34.90 12.76
CA ALA A 816 -25.68 -34.40 12.37
C ALA A 816 -24.62 -35.49 12.09
N GLU A 817 -25.05 -36.65 11.58
CA GLU A 817 -24.17 -37.80 11.29
C GLU A 817 -24.07 -38.14 9.79
N ASP A 818 -24.98 -37.65 8.95
CA ASP A 818 -25.10 -38.15 7.57
C ASP A 818 -24.34 -37.32 6.53
N VAL A 819 -24.33 -35.98 6.65
CA VAL A 819 -23.67 -35.10 5.68
C VAL A 819 -23.08 -33.85 6.33
N THR A 820 -21.91 -33.44 5.87
CA THR A 820 -21.26 -32.17 6.25
C THR A 820 -21.36 -31.18 5.10
N ILE A 821 -22.03 -30.05 5.31
CA ILE A 821 -22.16 -28.94 4.37
C ILE A 821 -21.18 -27.85 4.77
N VAL A 822 -20.14 -27.60 3.96
CA VAL A 822 -19.13 -26.57 4.21
C VAL A 822 -19.43 -25.33 3.38
N THR A 823 -19.59 -24.16 4.03
CA THR A 823 -20.01 -22.92 3.37
C THR A 823 -19.58 -21.66 4.12
N PHE A 824 -19.93 -20.48 3.63
CA PHE A 824 -19.66 -19.17 4.25
C PHE A 824 -20.67 -18.13 3.74
N GLY A 825 -20.70 -16.95 4.37
CA GLY A 825 -21.50 -15.82 3.91
C GLY A 825 -22.99 -16.14 3.73
N ASN A 826 -23.54 -15.79 2.56
CA ASN A 826 -24.94 -16.04 2.19
C ASN A 826 -25.26 -17.55 2.11
N GLY A 827 -24.25 -18.39 1.88
CA GLY A 827 -24.43 -19.84 1.83
C GLY A 827 -24.79 -20.46 3.18
N VAL A 828 -24.49 -19.80 4.31
CA VAL A 828 -24.79 -20.30 5.65
C VAL A 828 -26.30 -20.41 5.91
N PRO A 829 -27.11 -19.33 5.81
CA PRO A 829 -28.56 -19.44 6.01
C PRO A 829 -29.23 -20.37 4.99
N MET A 830 -28.77 -20.35 3.73
CA MET A 830 -29.29 -21.27 2.69
C MET A 830 -29.03 -22.73 3.05
N SER A 831 -27.84 -23.04 3.56
CA SER A 831 -27.47 -24.41 3.97
C SER A 831 -28.22 -24.85 5.23
N LEU A 832 -28.51 -23.94 6.17
CA LEU A 832 -29.32 -24.24 7.36
C LEU A 832 -30.78 -24.53 6.99
N ARG A 833 -31.37 -23.81 6.04
CA ARG A 833 -32.70 -24.11 5.52
C ARG A 833 -32.73 -25.45 4.76
N ALA A 834 -31.76 -25.69 3.89
CA ALA A 834 -31.63 -26.99 3.22
C ALA A 834 -31.43 -28.14 4.22
N ALA A 835 -30.64 -27.94 5.27
CA ALA A 835 -30.46 -28.91 6.34
C ALA A 835 -31.74 -29.19 7.15
N ALA A 836 -32.58 -28.18 7.38
CA ALA A 836 -33.88 -28.38 8.02
C ALA A 836 -34.80 -29.26 7.16
N THR A 837 -34.88 -28.97 5.85
CA THR A 837 -35.62 -29.82 4.89
C THR A 837 -35.11 -31.26 4.89
N LEU A 838 -33.79 -31.47 4.92
CA LEU A 838 -33.19 -32.81 5.02
C LEU A 838 -33.51 -33.49 6.35
N ALA A 839 -33.56 -32.75 7.46
CA ALA A 839 -33.91 -33.30 8.76
C ALA A 839 -35.36 -33.80 8.82
N ASP A 840 -36.29 -33.12 8.13
CA ASP A 840 -37.67 -33.59 7.94
C ASP A 840 -37.73 -34.91 7.16
N GLU A 841 -36.71 -35.20 6.35
CA GLU A 841 -36.50 -36.46 5.63
C GLU A 841 -35.72 -37.51 6.45
N GLY A 842 -35.37 -37.20 7.70
CA GLY A 842 -34.60 -38.07 8.59
C GLY A 842 -33.09 -38.05 8.37
N VAL A 843 -32.56 -37.06 7.64
CA VAL A 843 -31.13 -36.91 7.34
C VAL A 843 -30.52 -35.82 8.23
N GLY A 844 -29.51 -36.17 9.03
CA GLY A 844 -28.78 -35.23 9.86
C GLY A 844 -27.62 -34.55 9.13
N SER A 845 -27.54 -33.23 9.29
CA SER A 845 -26.53 -32.39 8.65
C SER A 845 -25.66 -31.63 9.64
N ARG A 846 -24.37 -31.48 9.32
CA ARG A 846 -23.47 -30.50 9.93
C ARG A 846 -23.29 -29.35 8.98
N VAL A 847 -23.66 -28.13 9.35
CA VAL A 847 -23.34 -26.93 8.56
C VAL A 847 -22.09 -26.28 9.15
N VAL A 848 -21.01 -26.26 8.38
CA VAL A 848 -19.72 -25.68 8.76
C VAL A 848 -19.60 -24.31 8.10
N ASP A 849 -19.75 -23.26 8.90
CA ASP A 849 -19.44 -21.88 8.50
C ASP A 849 -17.94 -21.64 8.62
N LEU A 850 -17.28 -21.41 7.49
CA LEU A 850 -15.84 -21.20 7.44
C LEU A 850 -15.40 -20.00 8.27
N ARG A 851 -16.19 -18.92 8.31
CA ARG A 851 -15.88 -17.59 8.87
C ARG A 851 -14.64 -16.88 8.28
N TRP A 852 -13.58 -17.63 7.98
CA TRP A 852 -12.29 -17.16 7.48
C TRP A 852 -12.00 -17.81 6.14
N ILE A 853 -11.74 -16.99 5.12
CA ILE A 853 -11.40 -17.44 3.77
C ILE A 853 -9.88 -17.53 3.59
N ALA A 854 -9.13 -16.66 4.26
CA ALA A 854 -7.68 -16.73 4.36
C ALA A 854 -7.25 -16.34 5.78
N PRO A 855 -6.51 -17.21 6.49
CA PRO A 855 -6.28 -18.62 6.18
C PRO A 855 -7.58 -19.43 6.30
N LEU A 856 -7.71 -20.50 5.51
CA LEU A 856 -8.82 -21.46 5.63
C LEU A 856 -8.72 -22.25 6.96
N PRO A 857 -9.85 -22.61 7.58
CA PRO A 857 -9.89 -23.41 8.81
C PRO A 857 -9.69 -24.91 8.54
N VAL A 858 -8.55 -25.28 7.96
CA VAL A 858 -8.26 -26.65 7.46
C VAL A 858 -8.53 -27.74 8.51
N ALA A 859 -8.08 -27.55 9.75
CA ALA A 859 -8.26 -28.54 10.80
C ALA A 859 -9.74 -28.78 11.16
N ASP A 860 -10.56 -27.72 11.19
CA ASP A 860 -11.99 -27.86 11.48
C ASP A 860 -12.73 -28.47 10.26
N ILE A 861 -12.35 -28.09 9.03
CA ILE A 861 -12.89 -28.67 7.79
C ILE A 861 -12.69 -30.20 7.78
N VAL A 862 -11.45 -30.65 7.98
CA VAL A 862 -11.11 -32.09 7.95
C VAL A 862 -11.83 -32.82 9.08
N ARG A 863 -11.85 -32.26 10.30
CA ARG A 863 -12.52 -32.88 11.46
C ARG A 863 -14.01 -33.12 11.20
N GLU A 864 -14.75 -32.10 10.73
CA GLU A 864 -16.18 -32.25 10.49
C GLU A 864 -16.46 -33.14 9.27
N ALA A 865 -15.67 -33.00 8.21
CA ALA A 865 -15.76 -33.87 7.03
C ALA A 865 -15.61 -35.35 7.39
N SER A 866 -14.60 -35.68 8.19
CA SER A 866 -14.34 -37.05 8.66
C SER A 866 -15.45 -37.59 9.55
N ALA A 867 -16.22 -36.74 10.24
CA ALA A 867 -17.31 -37.19 11.12
C ALA A 867 -18.49 -37.79 10.34
N THR A 868 -18.74 -37.34 9.11
CA THR A 868 -19.86 -37.82 8.29
C THR A 868 -19.42 -38.66 7.09
N GLY A 869 -18.15 -38.58 6.67
CA GLY A 869 -17.62 -39.28 5.48
C GLY A 869 -18.22 -38.82 4.15
N ARG A 870 -19.05 -37.77 4.20
CA ARG A 870 -19.86 -37.23 3.10
C ARG A 870 -19.87 -35.71 3.21
N VAL A 871 -19.27 -35.03 2.23
CA VAL A 871 -19.07 -33.57 2.25
C VAL A 871 -19.69 -32.91 1.02
N LEU A 872 -20.53 -31.91 1.26
CA LEU A 872 -21.02 -30.97 0.27
C LEU A 872 -20.38 -29.60 0.50
N VAL A 873 -19.53 -29.15 -0.43
CA VAL A 873 -19.00 -27.79 -0.42
C VAL A 873 -19.99 -26.88 -1.13
N VAL A 874 -20.55 -25.89 -0.43
CA VAL A 874 -21.48 -24.90 -0.97
C VAL A 874 -20.75 -23.57 -1.04
N ASP A 875 -20.48 -23.13 -2.26
CA ASP A 875 -19.68 -21.95 -2.54
C ASP A 875 -20.51 -20.92 -3.30
N GLU A 876 -20.87 -19.82 -2.65
CA GLU A 876 -21.63 -18.78 -3.32
C GLU A 876 -20.84 -18.01 -4.38
N THR A 877 -19.51 -18.17 -4.42
CA THR A 877 -18.67 -17.63 -5.49
C THR A 877 -18.77 -18.49 -6.75
N ARG A 878 -17.99 -18.14 -7.78
CA ARG A 878 -17.99 -18.82 -9.09
C ARG A 878 -17.37 -20.22 -9.00
N ARG A 879 -17.73 -21.08 -9.95
CA ARG A 879 -17.22 -22.45 -10.01
C ARG A 879 -15.70 -22.48 -10.17
N SER A 880 -15.13 -21.62 -10.99
CA SER A 880 -13.69 -21.44 -11.16
C SER A 880 -13.16 -20.24 -10.38
N GLY A 881 -12.05 -20.43 -9.66
CA GLY A 881 -11.47 -19.39 -8.80
C GLY A 881 -12.23 -19.16 -7.48
N GLY A 882 -13.26 -19.98 -7.22
CA GLY A 882 -14.07 -19.91 -6.02
C GLY A 882 -13.41 -20.49 -4.77
N VAL A 883 -13.94 -20.15 -3.60
CA VAL A 883 -13.42 -20.58 -2.27
C VAL A 883 -13.39 -22.10 -2.14
N GLY A 884 -14.38 -22.77 -2.73
CA GLY A 884 -14.58 -24.21 -2.63
C GLY A 884 -13.45 -25.03 -3.24
N GLU A 885 -12.67 -24.49 -4.18
CA GLU A 885 -11.46 -25.15 -4.69
C GLU A 885 -10.42 -25.35 -3.57
N GLY A 886 -10.20 -24.33 -2.73
CA GLY A 886 -9.30 -24.41 -1.60
C GLY A 886 -9.79 -25.37 -0.52
N VAL A 887 -11.11 -25.48 -0.33
CA VAL A 887 -11.72 -26.45 0.59
C VAL A 887 -11.48 -27.88 0.10
N ILE A 888 -11.68 -28.15 -1.19
CA ILE A 888 -11.41 -29.48 -1.76
C ILE A 888 -9.92 -29.82 -1.66
N ALA A 889 -9.01 -28.89 -1.98
CA ALA A 889 -7.58 -29.09 -1.82
C ALA A 889 -7.22 -29.41 -0.35
N ALA A 890 -7.76 -28.65 0.60
CA ALA A 890 -7.54 -28.89 2.03
C ALA A 890 -8.00 -30.29 2.50
N LEU A 891 -9.10 -30.81 1.94
CA LEU A 891 -9.56 -32.17 2.22
C LEU A 891 -8.60 -33.22 1.64
N VAL A 892 -8.18 -33.05 0.38
CA VAL A 892 -7.25 -33.97 -0.29
C VAL A 892 -5.90 -34.00 0.42
N ASP A 893 -5.30 -32.83 0.68
CA ASP A 893 -4.03 -32.71 1.38
C ASP A 893 -4.12 -33.21 2.84
N GLY A 894 -5.30 -33.06 3.45
CA GLY A 894 -5.61 -33.59 4.78
C GLY A 894 -5.85 -35.11 4.83
N GLY A 895 -5.78 -35.81 3.70
CA GLY A 895 -5.97 -37.27 3.62
C GLY A 895 -7.43 -37.72 3.76
N TYR A 896 -8.40 -36.87 3.47
CA TYR A 896 -9.82 -37.24 3.50
C TYR A 896 -10.16 -38.25 2.40
N VAL A 897 -10.74 -39.39 2.77
CA VAL A 897 -11.06 -40.52 1.87
C VAL A 897 -12.56 -40.69 1.60
N GLY A 898 -13.40 -39.81 2.16
CA GLY A 898 -14.85 -39.87 1.98
C GLY A 898 -15.33 -39.27 0.65
N ALA A 899 -16.65 -39.24 0.45
CA ALA A 899 -17.24 -38.60 -0.72
C ALA A 899 -17.26 -37.08 -0.55
N ALA A 900 -16.88 -36.35 -1.60
CA ALA A 900 -16.99 -34.89 -1.66
C ALA A 900 -17.66 -34.45 -2.97
N ARG A 901 -18.52 -33.44 -2.88
CA ARG A 901 -19.13 -32.75 -4.02
C ARG A 901 -19.15 -31.25 -3.78
N ARG A 902 -19.19 -30.47 -4.85
CA ARG A 902 -19.34 -29.02 -4.80
C ARG A 902 -20.59 -28.55 -5.52
N VAL A 903 -21.27 -27.57 -4.92
CA VAL A 903 -22.31 -26.74 -5.51
C VAL A 903 -21.78 -25.31 -5.48
N ALA A 904 -21.70 -24.67 -6.65
CA ALA A 904 -21.16 -23.33 -6.79
C ALA A 904 -21.93 -22.54 -7.84
N GLY A 905 -21.77 -21.20 -7.82
CA GLY A 905 -22.29 -20.36 -8.88
C GLY A 905 -21.67 -20.70 -10.23
N VAL A 906 -22.44 -20.53 -11.31
CA VAL A 906 -21.95 -20.70 -12.68
C VAL A 906 -20.93 -19.60 -13.00
N ASP A 907 -19.89 -19.93 -13.78
CA ASP A 907 -18.87 -18.99 -14.23
C ASP A 907 -19.49 -17.91 -15.13
N SER A 908 -19.97 -16.85 -14.49
CA SER A 908 -20.74 -15.79 -15.11
C SER A 908 -20.63 -14.50 -14.29
N PHE A 909 -20.96 -13.39 -14.93
CA PHE A 909 -21.30 -12.16 -14.23
C PHE A 909 -22.75 -12.23 -13.74
N VAL A 910 -23.03 -11.67 -12.55
CA VAL A 910 -24.37 -11.73 -11.96
C VAL A 910 -25.35 -10.85 -12.77
N PRO A 911 -26.37 -11.42 -13.43
CA PRO A 911 -27.34 -10.66 -14.20
C PRO A 911 -28.37 -9.96 -13.29
N LEU A 912 -29.20 -9.09 -13.88
CA LEU A 912 -30.27 -8.40 -13.16
C LEU A 912 -31.49 -9.31 -12.92
N GLY A 913 -32.20 -9.03 -11.83
CA GLY A 913 -33.53 -9.58 -11.57
C GLY A 913 -33.55 -11.11 -11.43
N PRO A 914 -34.68 -11.76 -11.79
CA PRO A 914 -34.85 -13.21 -11.62
C PRO A 914 -33.79 -14.08 -12.30
N ALA A 915 -33.11 -13.58 -13.33
CA ALA A 915 -32.04 -14.29 -14.02
C ALA A 915 -30.85 -14.59 -13.10
N ALA A 916 -30.62 -13.82 -12.02
CA ALA A 916 -29.54 -14.09 -11.07
C ALA A 916 -29.66 -15.48 -10.44
N ARG A 917 -30.89 -15.95 -10.19
CA ARG A 917 -31.16 -17.29 -9.62
C ARG A 917 -30.81 -18.45 -10.57
N GLN A 918 -30.59 -18.18 -11.86
CA GLN A 918 -30.18 -19.21 -12.83
C GLN A 918 -28.67 -19.50 -12.75
N VAL A 919 -27.89 -18.56 -12.22
CA VAL A 919 -26.43 -18.65 -12.17
C VAL A 919 -25.86 -18.69 -10.76
N LEU A 920 -26.61 -18.21 -9.77
CA LEU A 920 -26.22 -18.28 -8.36
C LEU A 920 -26.66 -19.60 -7.72
N VAL A 921 -26.09 -19.91 -6.56
CA VAL A 921 -26.46 -21.08 -5.77
C VAL A 921 -27.90 -20.93 -5.24
N THR A 922 -28.63 -22.03 -5.20
CA THR A 922 -30.00 -22.08 -4.66
C THR A 922 -30.11 -23.16 -3.59
N GLU A 923 -31.10 -23.02 -2.69
CA GLU A 923 -31.38 -24.01 -1.64
C GLU A 923 -31.77 -25.38 -2.20
N ASP A 924 -32.50 -25.41 -3.33
CA ASP A 924 -32.78 -26.66 -4.04
C ASP A 924 -31.48 -27.30 -4.54
N ALA A 925 -30.57 -26.53 -5.15
CA ALA A 925 -29.28 -27.08 -5.59
C ALA A 925 -28.45 -27.66 -4.43
N ILE A 926 -28.51 -27.04 -3.24
CA ILE A 926 -27.88 -27.56 -2.02
C ILE A 926 -28.55 -28.88 -1.60
N THR A 927 -29.88 -28.90 -1.50
CA THR A 927 -30.66 -30.07 -1.07
C THR A 927 -30.46 -31.26 -2.01
N GLN A 928 -30.57 -31.05 -3.33
CA GLN A 928 -30.32 -32.08 -4.35
C GLN A 928 -28.86 -32.53 -4.36
N GLY A 929 -27.93 -31.60 -4.11
CA GLY A 929 -26.50 -31.89 -3.96
C GLY A 929 -26.23 -32.88 -2.82
N ALA A 930 -26.86 -32.65 -1.66
CA ALA A 930 -26.77 -33.53 -0.50
C ALA A 930 -27.43 -34.89 -0.77
N ARG A 931 -28.65 -34.93 -1.31
CA ARG A 931 -29.35 -36.18 -1.67
C ARG A 931 -28.52 -37.04 -2.63
N THR A 932 -27.90 -36.43 -3.63
CA THR A 932 -27.03 -37.19 -4.56
C THR A 932 -25.81 -37.77 -3.87
N LEU A 933 -25.30 -37.12 -2.83
CA LEU A 933 -24.16 -37.59 -2.06
C LEU A 933 -24.51 -38.76 -1.15
N LEU A 934 -25.72 -38.75 -0.59
CA LEU A 934 -26.27 -39.80 0.27
C LEU A 934 -26.68 -41.05 -0.50
N ALA A 935 -27.02 -40.91 -1.78
CA ALA A 935 -27.31 -42.02 -2.67
C ALA A 935 -26.08 -42.83 -3.12
N ARG A 936 -24.87 -42.35 -2.79
CA ARG A 936 -23.58 -43.05 -2.98
C ARG A 936 -23.15 -43.74 -1.69
#